data_AF-A0A7Y4WHK3-F1
#
_entry.id   AF-A0A7Y4WHK3-F1
#
_cell.length_a   1.000
_cell.length_b   1.000
_cell.length_c   1.000
_cell.angle_alpha   90.00
_cell.angle_beta   90.00
_cell.angle_gamma   90.00
#
_symmetry.space_group_name_H-M   'P 1'
#
loop_
_entity.id
_entity.type
_entity.pdbx_description
1 polymer ?
#
loop_
_entity_poly.entity_id
_entity_poly.type
_entity_poly.pdbx_seq_one_letter_code
_entity_poly.pdbx_strand_id
1 'polypeptide(L)'
;MGTHTESMEERMASGWIGGIVLAVAAAASGFEGDGSGHDGSGHDGGLEHDDEAGVRGRSELAALVARCLEQQADPTADELEPQEGAFGLALSAFEARGLRVLATSGPEESRRAARSLGAARALFIELSGSEASYPPGLRTYLLATSEAKDAFLKQHPKLSPETRAALAKLEGSGVPGTADWAFWEGDEEKRLDGALRVAFNWLLRTPGVTLERHAWLHEGLGFYLTHAFTQTYLTWMVPLRPARTLGVAEEVALHAQLGEPGADWLALARGLFAAERKFELEELLHLEPRELRPSDHLRAHALAAYLMEVHRSALGAVLTRVGAGEDPRAVLEESLGFPFAELRARMDSWLERREVLVAKAEGRRSDAELEAQWRALIPAQKKVAVVAFERALEGLDTPQLRWLRALVANAPADPPQVGVLPFFDPKVHAPAQPIARKRLAATDARVKRLVEEVRKAPDARAPVLAFDYDWGQARVVRCGDPAEPEAVFHNALLGLPPRADLARALVLATLDGPEGSKGRRLQAAFSHAYTDRGGSVYPLSLFEMWSTGETIEMPDVDTLGIVHDVLDQWNRWVAPVDGAQHDALYEVIGELFLACRRWRELRMALADLLLAPSMTPRPGYETQVLNLQALWAEHASNPSELAKVLPDSAGFEAFLTELVARCQRDFKYYGQGRRRAALLRQDGVALRIALGVALDEAAVWRAEEPPATER
;
A
#
# COMPACT_ATOMS: atom_id res chain seq x y z
N MET A 1 -0.42 -1.45 -45.21
CA MET A 1 -1.29 -1.59 -44.03
C MET A 1 -0.38 -1.97 -42.86
N GLY A 2 0.20 -0.98 -42.19
CA GLY A 2 0.98 -1.19 -40.98
C GLY A 2 0.09 -0.86 -39.80
N THR A 3 -0.23 -1.86 -38.99
CA THR A 3 -0.95 -1.67 -37.72
C THR A 3 0.04 -1.16 -36.69
N HIS A 4 -0.09 0.11 -36.30
CA HIS A 4 0.51 0.63 -35.08
C HIS A 4 -0.14 -0.07 -33.89
N THR A 5 0.56 -1.03 -33.30
CA THR A 5 0.31 -1.49 -31.93
C THR A 5 0.90 -0.43 -31.00
N GLU A 6 0.06 0.50 -30.54
CA GLU A 6 0.35 1.28 -29.33
C GLU A 6 0.64 0.32 -28.18
N SER A 7 1.71 0.58 -27.44
CA SER A 7 2.15 -0.31 -26.37
C SER A 7 1.22 -0.17 -25.15
N MET A 8 1.02 -1.28 -24.42
CA MET A 8 0.19 -1.34 -23.22
C MET A 8 0.68 -0.40 -22.10
N GLU A 9 1.95 0.00 -22.13
CA GLU A 9 2.59 0.89 -21.17
C GLU A 9 2.22 2.37 -21.39
N GLU A 10 2.03 2.82 -22.64
CA GLU A 10 1.61 4.20 -22.95
C GLU A 10 0.21 4.53 -22.41
N ARG A 11 -0.68 3.54 -22.32
CA ARG A 11 -2.02 3.71 -21.71
C ARG A 11 -1.96 3.75 -20.19
N MET A 12 -1.02 3.05 -19.56
CA MET A 12 -0.87 3.02 -18.09
C MET A 12 -0.33 4.34 -17.53
N ALA A 13 0.62 4.98 -18.23
CA ALA A 13 1.21 6.24 -17.76
C ALA A 13 0.33 7.48 -18.00
N SER A 14 -0.48 7.49 -19.07
CA SER A 14 -1.29 8.67 -19.45
C SER A 14 -2.71 8.65 -18.89
N GLY A 15 -3.35 7.49 -18.77
CA GLY A 15 -4.76 7.37 -18.40
C GLY A 15 -5.05 7.57 -16.91
N TRP A 16 -4.19 7.06 -16.02
CA TRP A 16 -4.44 7.09 -14.57
C TRP A 16 -4.10 8.46 -13.96
N ILE A 17 -2.97 9.05 -14.37
CA ILE A 17 -2.51 10.37 -13.93
C ILE A 17 -3.47 11.46 -14.43
N GLY A 18 -3.92 11.37 -15.69
CA GLY A 18 -4.88 12.32 -16.25
C GLY A 18 -6.25 12.26 -15.56
N GLY A 19 -6.74 11.06 -15.23
CA GLY A 19 -8.08 10.85 -14.65
C GLY A 19 -8.25 11.46 -13.25
N ILE A 20 -7.27 11.29 -12.36
CA ILE A 20 -7.34 11.82 -10.99
C ILE A 20 -7.13 13.34 -10.99
N VAL A 21 -6.18 13.86 -11.80
CA VAL A 21 -5.94 15.30 -11.92
C VAL A 21 -7.16 16.04 -12.50
N LEU A 22 -7.84 15.45 -13.49
CA LEU A 22 -9.07 16.02 -14.04
C LEU A 22 -10.24 15.97 -13.05
N ALA A 23 -10.37 14.89 -12.27
CA ALA A 23 -11.42 14.77 -11.25
C ALA A 23 -11.25 15.81 -10.12
N VAL A 24 -10.02 16.04 -9.65
CA VAL A 24 -9.71 17.06 -8.63
C VAL A 24 -9.92 18.48 -9.17
N ALA A 25 -9.52 18.75 -10.42
CA ALA A 25 -9.75 20.04 -11.06
C ALA A 25 -11.24 20.35 -11.26
N ALA A 26 -12.05 19.36 -11.65
CA ALA A 26 -13.50 19.51 -11.81
C ALA A 26 -14.23 19.71 -10.47
N ALA A 27 -13.78 19.05 -9.39
CA ALA A 27 -14.34 19.24 -8.05
C ALA A 27 -14.06 20.64 -7.48
N ALA A 28 -12.90 21.23 -7.78
CA ALA A 28 -12.52 22.56 -7.30
C ALA A 28 -13.36 23.69 -7.91
N SER A 29 -13.83 23.54 -9.16
CA SER A 29 -14.73 24.51 -9.80
C SER A 29 -16.14 24.59 -9.20
N GLY A 30 -16.53 23.65 -8.32
CA GLY A 30 -17.83 23.64 -7.65
C GLY A 30 -17.89 24.38 -6.31
N PHE A 31 -16.78 24.99 -5.86
CA PHE A 31 -16.63 25.55 -4.51
C PHE A 31 -16.74 27.09 -4.45
N GLU A 32 -17.65 27.68 -5.22
CA GLU A 32 -18.00 29.11 -5.08
C GLU A 32 -19.07 29.28 -3.98
N GLY A 33 -18.63 29.51 -2.73
CA GLY A 33 -19.51 29.83 -1.60
C GLY A 33 -19.78 31.33 -1.50
N ASP A 34 -21.05 31.71 -1.36
CA ASP A 34 -21.53 33.08 -1.14
C ASP A 34 -21.06 33.63 0.22
N GLY A 35 -19.92 34.31 0.24
CA GLY A 35 -19.33 34.89 1.45
C GLY A 35 -19.96 36.22 1.85
N SER A 36 -21.06 36.20 2.61
CA SER A 36 -21.53 37.41 3.31
C SER A 36 -22.07 37.11 4.72
N GLY A 37 -21.24 37.41 5.73
CA GLY A 37 -21.62 37.37 7.14
C GLY A 37 -20.41 37.13 8.05
N HIS A 38 -19.80 38.19 8.56
CA HIS A 38 -18.72 38.08 9.55
C HIS A 38 -18.92 39.07 10.69
N ASP A 39 -19.09 38.54 11.89
CA ASP A 39 -18.91 39.24 13.16
C ASP A 39 -18.32 38.27 14.20
N GLY A 40 -17.08 38.54 14.64
CA GLY A 40 -16.76 38.49 16.07
C GLY A 40 -16.03 37.29 16.70
N SER A 41 -15.09 36.59 16.05
CA SER A 41 -14.04 35.83 16.79
C SER A 41 -12.68 35.87 16.08
N GLY A 42 -11.74 36.64 16.64
CA GLY A 42 -10.52 37.09 15.94
C GLY A 42 -9.36 36.08 15.84
N HIS A 43 -9.54 34.82 16.24
CA HIS A 43 -8.46 33.81 16.16
C HIS A 43 -8.73 32.65 15.19
N ASP A 44 -9.98 32.29 14.89
CA ASP A 44 -10.26 31.15 14.01
C ASP A 44 -10.18 31.50 12.51
N GLY A 45 -10.41 32.76 12.13
CA GLY A 45 -10.44 33.17 10.73
C GLY A 45 -9.13 32.97 9.95
N GLY A 46 -7.98 32.90 10.65
CA GLY A 46 -6.69 32.64 10.01
C GLY A 46 -6.46 31.18 9.62
N LEU A 47 -7.14 30.23 10.28
CA LEU A 47 -6.98 28.79 10.01
C LEU A 47 -7.87 28.31 8.87
N GLU A 48 -9.11 28.80 8.80
CA GLU A 48 -10.01 28.53 7.67
C GLU A 48 -9.43 29.04 6.35
N HIS A 49 -8.75 30.19 6.39
CA HIS A 49 -8.07 30.74 5.23
C HIS A 49 -6.97 29.82 4.69
N ASP A 50 -6.19 29.18 5.57
CA ASP A 50 -5.11 28.26 5.18
C ASP A 50 -5.64 26.99 4.50
N ASP A 51 -6.81 26.51 4.93
CA ASP A 51 -7.46 25.34 4.37
C ASP A 51 -7.93 25.59 2.94
N GLU A 52 -8.68 26.69 2.74
CA GLU A 52 -9.15 27.11 1.43
C GLU A 52 -8.00 27.42 0.48
N ALA A 53 -6.99 28.15 0.98
CA ALA A 53 -5.76 28.43 0.24
C ALA A 53 -5.06 27.13 -0.14
N GLY A 54 -4.88 26.20 0.80
CA GLY A 54 -4.25 24.90 0.56
C GLY A 54 -4.96 24.05 -0.49
N VAL A 55 -6.30 23.96 -0.45
CA VAL A 55 -7.10 23.23 -1.46
C VAL A 55 -6.92 23.84 -2.84
N ARG A 56 -7.13 25.16 -2.95
CA ARG A 56 -6.95 25.91 -4.21
C ARG A 56 -5.52 25.76 -4.73
N GLY A 57 -4.53 25.91 -3.86
CA GLY A 57 -3.13 25.76 -4.18
C GLY A 57 -2.82 24.38 -4.76
N ARG A 58 -3.23 23.28 -4.14
CA ARG A 58 -2.99 21.94 -4.70
C ARG A 58 -3.57 21.78 -6.11
N SER A 59 -4.82 22.18 -6.31
CA SER A 59 -5.49 22.09 -7.61
C SER A 59 -4.79 22.94 -8.67
N GLU A 60 -4.42 24.18 -8.34
CA GLU A 60 -3.68 25.06 -9.23
C GLU A 60 -2.28 24.53 -9.55
N LEU A 61 -1.58 23.92 -8.59
CA LEU A 61 -0.26 23.32 -8.80
C LEU A 61 -0.37 22.14 -9.76
N ALA A 62 -1.34 21.25 -9.55
CA ALA A 62 -1.58 20.11 -10.44
C ALA A 62 -1.93 20.59 -11.87
N ALA A 63 -2.80 21.60 -11.99
CA ALA A 63 -3.14 22.21 -13.27
C ALA A 63 -1.93 22.90 -13.94
N LEU A 64 -1.06 23.54 -13.16
CA LEU A 64 0.17 24.15 -13.64
C LEU A 64 1.16 23.09 -14.13
N VAL A 65 1.38 22.00 -13.39
CA VAL A 65 2.22 20.86 -13.81
C VAL A 65 1.70 20.28 -15.13
N ALA A 66 0.40 19.98 -15.21
CA ALA A 66 -0.23 19.44 -16.42
C ALA A 66 -0.04 20.38 -17.61
N ARG A 67 -0.30 21.68 -17.43
CA ARG A 67 -0.10 22.71 -18.45
C ARG A 67 1.36 22.78 -18.89
N CYS A 68 2.33 22.75 -17.97
CA CYS A 68 3.75 22.77 -18.30
C CYS A 68 4.16 21.54 -19.12
N LEU A 69 3.64 20.35 -18.81
CA LEU A 69 3.88 19.12 -19.57
C LEU A 69 3.24 19.15 -20.97
N GLU A 70 2.02 19.67 -21.07
CA GLU A 70 1.28 19.81 -22.34
C GLU A 70 1.96 20.82 -23.28
N GLN A 71 2.38 21.97 -22.73
CA GLN A 71 3.02 23.04 -23.50
C GLN A 71 4.48 22.77 -23.84
N GLN A 72 5.10 21.73 -23.27
CA GLN A 72 6.43 21.35 -23.72
C GLN A 72 6.39 20.82 -25.15
N ALA A 73 7.20 21.46 -25.99
CA ALA A 73 7.53 20.93 -27.31
C ALA A 73 8.12 19.53 -27.17
N ASP A 74 7.80 18.69 -28.14
CA ASP A 74 8.35 17.35 -28.20
C ASP A 74 9.89 17.41 -28.24
N PRO A 75 10.60 16.68 -27.37
CA PRO A 75 12.05 16.66 -27.39
C PRO A 75 12.57 16.19 -28.74
N THR A 76 13.68 16.79 -29.19
CA THR A 76 14.28 16.43 -30.48
C THR A 76 15.20 15.25 -30.28
N ALA A 77 14.99 14.16 -31.03
CA ALA A 77 15.93 13.05 -31.08
C ALA A 77 17.26 13.56 -31.64
N ASP A 78 18.37 13.13 -31.05
CA ASP A 78 19.69 13.60 -31.46
C ASP A 78 20.70 12.46 -31.59
N GLU A 79 21.74 12.69 -32.38
CA GLU A 79 22.82 11.74 -32.59
C GLU A 79 23.78 11.77 -31.39
N LEU A 80 24.33 10.61 -31.03
CA LEU A 80 25.32 10.53 -29.95
C LEU A 80 26.57 11.34 -30.30
N GLU A 81 26.99 12.18 -29.36
CA GLU A 81 28.28 12.88 -29.47
C GLU A 81 29.42 11.86 -29.35
N PRO A 82 30.61 12.12 -29.93
CA PRO A 82 31.74 11.18 -29.88
C PRO A 82 32.12 10.70 -28.47
N GLN A 83 31.97 11.57 -27.47
CA GLN A 83 32.23 11.27 -26.06
C GLN A 83 31.16 10.38 -25.40
N GLU A 84 29.93 10.39 -25.92
CA GLU A 84 28.83 9.55 -25.45
C GLU A 84 28.96 8.13 -26.03
N GLY A 85 29.40 8.03 -27.30
CA GLY A 85 29.75 6.77 -27.94
C GLY A 85 30.97 6.08 -27.32
N ALA A 86 31.85 6.85 -26.66
CA ALA A 86 33.06 6.33 -26.04
C ALA A 86 32.80 5.37 -24.85
N PHE A 87 31.56 5.25 -24.37
CA PHE A 87 31.19 4.28 -23.33
C PHE A 87 30.89 2.88 -23.87
N GLY A 88 30.75 2.72 -25.19
CA GLY A 88 30.33 1.45 -25.80
C GLY A 88 28.92 1.01 -25.40
N LEU A 89 28.06 1.97 -25.05
CA LEU A 89 26.67 1.75 -24.66
C LEU A 89 25.73 2.06 -25.83
N ALA A 90 24.67 1.27 -25.95
CA ALA A 90 23.55 1.61 -26.81
C ALA A 90 22.69 2.67 -26.10
N LEU A 91 22.91 3.93 -26.45
CA LEU A 91 22.20 5.07 -25.86
C LEU A 91 21.23 5.67 -26.90
N SER A 92 20.03 5.99 -26.46
CA SER A 92 19.14 6.94 -27.16
C SER A 92 19.33 8.32 -26.56
N ALA A 93 19.40 9.35 -27.40
CA ALA A 93 19.58 10.74 -26.95
C ALA A 93 18.43 11.64 -27.42
N PHE A 94 17.92 12.46 -26.50
CA PHE A 94 16.92 13.48 -26.76
C PHE A 94 17.31 14.79 -26.09
N GLU A 95 17.05 15.91 -26.75
CA GLU A 95 17.29 17.25 -26.22
C GLU A 95 15.98 18.02 -26.03
N ALA A 96 15.88 18.70 -24.89
CA ALA A 96 14.82 19.67 -24.61
C ALA A 96 15.38 20.87 -23.84
N ARG A 97 15.20 22.07 -24.40
CA ARG A 97 15.52 23.36 -23.74
C ARG A 97 16.96 23.45 -23.19
N GLY A 98 17.94 22.95 -23.96
CA GLY A 98 19.36 23.01 -23.60
C GLY A 98 19.80 21.97 -22.56
N LEU A 99 18.93 21.00 -22.25
CA LEU A 99 19.27 19.80 -21.49
C LEU A 99 19.17 18.57 -22.39
N ARG A 100 20.15 17.68 -22.26
CA ARG A 100 20.26 16.44 -23.03
C ARG A 100 20.06 15.23 -22.13
N VAL A 101 19.19 14.30 -22.53
CA VAL A 101 18.96 13.04 -21.82
C VAL A 101 19.41 11.86 -22.67
N LEU A 102 20.14 10.95 -22.05
CA LEU A 102 20.62 9.72 -22.65
C LEU A 102 20.13 8.52 -21.86
N ALA A 103 19.50 7.53 -22.49
CA ALA A 103 18.99 6.34 -21.81
C ALA A 103 19.48 5.04 -22.46
N THR A 104 19.73 4.00 -21.66
CA THR A 104 20.08 2.66 -22.19
C THR A 104 18.87 1.74 -22.38
N SER A 105 17.69 2.12 -21.87
CA SER A 105 16.44 1.36 -21.99
C SER A 105 15.77 1.54 -23.36
N GLY A 106 16.02 2.67 -24.03
CA GLY A 106 15.46 3.00 -25.34
C GLY A 106 14.93 4.42 -25.46
N PRO A 107 14.44 4.79 -26.66
CA PRO A 107 14.05 6.15 -27.01
C PRO A 107 12.90 6.69 -26.16
N GLU A 108 11.94 5.85 -25.77
CA GLU A 108 10.75 6.28 -25.02
C GLU A 108 11.11 6.86 -23.65
N GLU A 109 11.97 6.20 -22.85
CA GLU A 109 12.41 6.74 -21.56
C GLU A 109 13.14 8.07 -21.76
N SER A 110 14.11 8.14 -22.69
CA SER A 110 14.88 9.36 -22.93
C SER A 110 14.01 10.54 -23.38
N ARG A 111 13.02 10.30 -24.24
CA ARG A 111 12.06 11.30 -24.71
C ARG A 111 11.16 11.76 -23.57
N ARG A 112 10.60 10.82 -22.80
CA ARG A 112 9.76 11.11 -21.64
C ARG A 112 10.51 11.95 -20.60
N ALA A 113 11.71 11.54 -20.22
CA ALA A 113 12.54 12.26 -19.29
C ALA A 113 12.93 13.66 -19.81
N ALA A 114 13.36 13.79 -21.07
CA ALA A 114 13.67 15.10 -21.65
C ALA A 114 12.47 16.06 -21.62
N ARG A 115 11.26 15.56 -21.96
CA ARG A 115 10.02 16.34 -21.87
C ARG A 115 9.72 16.79 -20.45
N SER A 116 9.81 15.86 -19.48
CA SER A 116 9.54 16.16 -18.07
C SER A 116 10.53 17.18 -17.49
N LEU A 117 11.81 17.10 -17.84
CA LEU A 117 12.82 18.07 -17.39
C LEU A 117 12.58 19.45 -18.03
N GLY A 118 12.25 19.50 -19.32
CA GLY A 118 11.82 20.76 -19.96
C GLY A 118 10.61 21.39 -19.25
N ALA A 119 9.63 20.56 -18.86
CA ALA A 119 8.45 21.00 -18.13
C ALA A 119 8.79 21.47 -16.71
N ALA A 120 9.70 20.79 -16.01
CA ALA A 120 10.15 21.17 -14.67
C ALA A 120 10.78 22.58 -14.65
N ARG A 121 11.56 22.92 -15.68
CA ARG A 121 12.06 24.29 -15.85
C ARG A 121 10.93 25.31 -16.01
N ALA A 122 9.95 25.03 -16.87
CA ALA A 122 8.82 25.93 -17.08
C ALA A 122 8.01 26.12 -15.80
N LEU A 123 7.74 25.03 -15.08
CA LEU A 123 7.07 25.07 -13.77
C LEU A 123 7.83 25.99 -12.81
N PHE A 124 9.14 25.80 -12.69
CA PHE A 124 9.95 26.55 -11.74
C PHE A 124 9.95 28.05 -12.04
N ILE A 125 10.01 28.45 -13.32
CA ILE A 125 9.93 29.86 -13.74
C ILE A 125 8.58 30.47 -13.32
N GLU A 126 7.48 29.77 -13.59
CA GLU A 126 6.12 30.21 -13.22
C GLU A 126 5.96 30.34 -11.70
N LEU A 127 6.52 29.41 -10.92
CA LEU A 127 6.42 29.40 -9.47
C LEU A 127 7.30 30.46 -8.79
N SER A 128 8.53 30.66 -9.30
CA SER A 128 9.53 31.53 -8.67
C SER A 128 9.51 32.96 -9.21
N GLY A 129 8.91 33.20 -10.39
CA GLY A 129 9.03 34.45 -11.12
C GLY A 129 10.46 34.76 -11.61
N SER A 130 11.40 33.81 -11.46
CA SER A 130 12.81 34.00 -11.79
C SER A 130 13.15 33.38 -13.15
N GLU A 131 14.02 34.04 -13.92
CA GLU A 131 14.60 33.44 -15.12
C GLU A 131 15.54 32.29 -14.74
N ALA A 132 15.06 31.06 -14.77
CA ALA A 132 15.86 29.87 -14.49
C ALA A 132 16.34 29.20 -15.78
N SER A 133 17.56 28.66 -15.75
CA SER A 133 18.12 27.88 -16.85
C SER A 133 18.99 26.75 -16.31
N TYR A 134 19.07 25.67 -17.08
CA TYR A 134 20.03 24.62 -16.82
C TYR A 134 21.43 25.09 -17.19
N PRO A 135 22.48 24.58 -16.52
CA PRO A 135 23.86 24.79 -16.97
C PRO A 135 24.01 24.39 -18.44
N PRO A 136 24.68 25.20 -19.29
CA PRO A 136 24.90 24.87 -20.68
C PRO A 136 25.61 23.51 -20.83
N GLY A 137 25.06 22.65 -21.69
CA GLY A 137 25.62 21.33 -21.97
C GLY A 137 25.38 20.28 -20.87
N LEU A 138 24.40 20.51 -19.98
CA LEU A 138 23.97 19.53 -18.98
C LEU A 138 23.46 18.24 -19.65
N ARG A 139 24.10 17.11 -19.34
CA ARG A 139 23.65 15.77 -19.73
C ARG A 139 23.11 14.99 -18.54
N THR A 140 22.04 14.23 -18.76
CA THR A 140 21.51 13.26 -17.80
C THR A 140 21.56 11.86 -18.41
N TYR A 141 22.28 10.94 -17.77
CA TYR A 141 22.40 9.54 -18.18
C TYR A 141 21.48 8.64 -17.35
N LEU A 142 20.61 7.87 -17.99
CA LEU A 142 19.67 6.93 -17.39
C LEU A 142 20.09 5.51 -17.77
N LEU A 143 20.78 4.83 -16.85
CA LEU A 143 21.43 3.54 -17.07
C LEU A 143 20.59 2.43 -16.43
N ALA A 144 19.94 1.61 -17.24
CA ALA A 144 18.98 0.61 -16.77
C ALA A 144 19.62 -0.65 -16.15
N THR A 145 20.94 -0.84 -16.28
CA THR A 145 21.62 -2.06 -15.83
C THR A 145 22.93 -1.80 -15.10
N SER A 146 23.37 -2.79 -14.31
CA SER A 146 24.68 -2.79 -13.65
C SER A 146 25.83 -2.74 -14.66
N GLU A 147 25.68 -3.42 -15.81
CA GLU A 147 26.70 -3.44 -16.86
C GLU A 147 26.85 -2.06 -17.50
N ALA A 148 25.72 -1.35 -17.68
CA ALA A 148 25.73 0.03 -18.18
C ALA A 148 26.42 0.97 -17.21
N LYS A 149 26.13 0.85 -15.91
CA LYS A 149 26.85 1.58 -14.84
C LYS A 149 28.35 1.33 -14.88
N ASP A 150 28.77 0.07 -14.92
CA ASP A 150 30.18 -0.30 -14.89
C ASP A 150 30.91 0.22 -16.13
N ALA A 151 30.29 0.10 -17.30
CA ALA A 151 30.83 0.64 -18.55
C ALA A 151 30.97 2.17 -18.50
N PHE A 152 29.94 2.88 -18.03
CA PHE A 152 29.95 4.33 -17.85
C PHE A 152 31.08 4.75 -16.91
N LEU A 153 31.13 4.20 -15.69
CA LEU A 153 32.16 4.55 -14.69
C LEU A 153 33.57 4.25 -15.19
N LYS A 154 33.78 3.11 -15.87
CA LYS A 154 35.08 2.71 -16.39
C LYS A 154 35.58 3.62 -17.51
N GLN A 155 34.68 4.11 -18.37
CA GLN A 155 35.05 4.80 -19.60
C GLN A 155 34.90 6.32 -19.49
N HIS A 156 34.24 6.84 -18.44
CA HIS A 156 34.08 8.27 -18.27
C HIS A 156 35.43 9.00 -18.09
N PRO A 157 35.79 9.94 -18.99
CA PRO A 157 37.15 10.50 -19.07
C PRO A 157 37.49 11.43 -17.89
N LYS A 158 36.48 11.95 -17.20
CA LYS A 158 36.66 12.88 -16.06
C LYS A 158 36.72 12.18 -14.69
N LEU A 159 36.44 10.88 -14.62
CA LEU A 159 36.40 10.16 -13.34
C LEU A 159 37.76 9.54 -13.03
N SER A 160 38.36 9.92 -11.90
CA SER A 160 39.53 9.23 -11.35
C SER A 160 39.16 7.83 -10.81
N PRO A 161 40.11 6.91 -10.64
CA PRO A 161 39.86 5.60 -10.04
C PRO A 161 39.15 5.68 -8.67
N GLU A 162 39.53 6.64 -7.83
CA GLU A 162 38.96 6.86 -6.51
C GLU A 162 37.50 7.29 -6.61
N THR A 163 37.20 8.25 -7.50
CA THR A 163 35.84 8.72 -7.75
C THR A 163 34.97 7.60 -8.30
N ARG A 164 35.48 6.77 -9.23
CA ARG A 164 34.74 5.62 -9.76
C ARG A 164 34.35 4.65 -8.65
N ALA A 165 35.29 4.34 -7.75
CA ALA A 165 35.04 3.46 -6.61
C ALA A 165 34.02 4.05 -5.61
N ALA A 166 34.00 5.37 -5.44
CA ALA A 166 32.99 6.05 -4.63
C ALA A 166 31.60 6.01 -5.28
N LEU A 167 31.50 6.39 -6.57
CA LEU A 167 30.24 6.41 -7.31
C LEU A 167 29.64 5.01 -7.51
N ALA A 168 30.48 3.98 -7.62
CA ALA A 168 30.02 2.58 -7.73
C ALA A 168 29.13 2.14 -6.55
N LYS A 169 29.18 2.83 -5.40
CA LYS A 169 28.38 2.52 -4.20
C LYS A 169 27.04 3.25 -4.14
N LEU A 170 26.80 4.21 -5.03
CA LEU A 170 25.57 5.00 -5.06
C LEU A 170 24.58 4.39 -6.05
N GLU A 171 23.37 4.95 -6.12
CA GLU A 171 22.32 4.64 -7.13
C GLU A 171 22.27 5.69 -8.26
N GLY A 172 22.87 6.85 -8.00
CA GLY A 172 23.10 7.91 -8.97
C GLY A 172 23.96 9.01 -8.36
N SER A 173 24.53 9.87 -9.19
CA SER A 173 25.34 11.01 -8.76
C SER A 173 25.58 12.00 -9.88
N GLY A 174 25.87 13.25 -9.49
CA GLY A 174 26.56 14.19 -10.35
C GLY A 174 27.97 13.70 -10.69
N VAL A 175 28.41 14.01 -11.89
CA VAL A 175 29.76 13.70 -12.40
C VAL A 175 30.71 14.82 -11.94
N PRO A 176 31.72 14.52 -11.08
CA PRO A 176 32.60 15.57 -10.59
C PRO A 176 33.33 16.31 -11.71
N GLY A 177 33.33 17.64 -11.62
CA GLY A 177 33.98 18.52 -12.59
C GLY A 177 33.17 18.77 -13.87
N THR A 178 31.94 18.26 -13.96
CA THR A 178 30.99 18.61 -15.03
C THR A 178 29.64 19.00 -14.44
N ALA A 179 28.69 19.43 -15.29
CA ALA A 179 27.30 19.61 -14.88
C ALA A 179 26.52 18.28 -14.91
N ASP A 180 27.07 17.25 -15.55
CA ASP A 180 26.35 16.03 -15.92
C ASP A 180 25.93 15.21 -14.69
N TRP A 181 24.88 14.43 -14.88
CA TRP A 181 24.36 13.51 -13.89
C TRP A 181 24.10 12.14 -14.48
N ALA A 182 24.25 11.10 -13.66
CA ALA A 182 23.99 9.73 -14.07
C ALA A 182 23.21 8.99 -12.98
N PHE A 183 22.20 8.24 -13.42
CA PHE A 183 21.36 7.35 -12.63
C PHE A 183 21.54 5.93 -13.12
N TRP A 184 21.74 4.99 -12.21
CA TRP A 184 21.90 3.59 -12.52
C TRP A 184 21.02 2.72 -11.63
N GLU A 185 19.73 2.74 -11.93
CA GLU A 185 18.69 1.97 -11.25
C GLU A 185 17.97 1.12 -12.29
N GLY A 186 17.48 -0.07 -11.93
CA GLY A 186 16.74 -0.93 -12.86
C GLY A 186 15.31 -0.44 -13.15
N ASP A 187 14.71 0.24 -12.17
CA ASP A 187 13.38 0.82 -12.22
C ASP A 187 13.38 2.16 -12.97
N GLU A 188 12.59 2.25 -14.05
CA GLU A 188 12.47 3.43 -14.90
C GLU A 188 11.89 4.64 -14.16
N GLU A 189 10.87 4.44 -13.32
CA GLU A 189 10.21 5.53 -12.60
C GLU A 189 11.16 6.14 -11.57
N LYS A 190 11.98 5.30 -10.91
CA LYS A 190 13.00 5.76 -9.97
C LYS A 190 14.11 6.58 -10.66
N ARG A 191 14.48 6.22 -11.91
CA ARG A 191 15.43 7.02 -12.72
C ARG A 191 14.82 8.38 -13.10
N LEU A 192 13.53 8.42 -13.47
CA LEU A 192 12.82 9.66 -13.79
C LEU A 192 12.68 10.60 -12.58
N ASP A 193 12.23 10.08 -11.43
CA ASP A 193 12.22 10.78 -10.13
C ASP A 193 13.57 11.41 -9.85
N GLY A 194 14.62 10.65 -10.13
CA GLY A 194 15.98 11.11 -9.96
C GLY A 194 16.38 12.27 -10.84
N ALA A 195 16.12 12.14 -12.13
CA ALA A 195 16.40 13.18 -13.09
C ALA A 195 15.69 14.48 -12.72
N LEU A 196 14.41 14.41 -12.32
CA LEU A 196 13.62 15.56 -11.90
C LEU A 196 14.15 16.19 -10.61
N ARG A 197 14.50 15.39 -9.60
CA ARG A 197 15.12 15.86 -8.36
C ARG A 197 16.37 16.71 -8.63
N VAL A 198 17.19 16.27 -9.57
CA VAL A 198 18.41 16.99 -9.99
C VAL A 198 18.11 18.23 -10.81
N ALA A 199 17.14 18.16 -11.72
CA ALA A 199 16.71 19.34 -12.44
C ALA A 199 16.29 20.45 -11.46
N PHE A 200 15.48 20.13 -10.46
CA PHE A 200 15.11 21.11 -9.44
C PHE A 200 16.30 21.59 -8.61
N ASN A 201 17.29 20.72 -8.30
CA ASN A 201 18.54 21.16 -7.66
C ASN A 201 19.27 22.23 -8.47
N TRP A 202 19.33 22.09 -9.79
CA TRP A 202 19.95 23.09 -10.65
C TRP A 202 19.13 24.38 -10.73
N LEU A 203 17.81 24.27 -10.83
CA LEU A 203 16.93 25.43 -10.92
C LEU A 203 16.92 26.26 -9.62
N LEU A 204 16.98 25.62 -8.46
CA LEU A 204 17.06 26.30 -7.16
C LEU A 204 18.36 27.11 -6.99
N ARG A 205 19.44 26.74 -7.69
CA ARG A 205 20.68 27.52 -7.66
C ARG A 205 20.56 28.86 -8.37
N THR A 206 19.60 29.04 -9.27
CA THR A 206 19.37 30.31 -9.98
C THR A 206 19.14 31.47 -9.01
N PRO A 207 18.19 31.41 -8.05
CA PRO A 207 18.02 32.44 -7.03
C PRO A 207 19.11 32.42 -5.93
N GLY A 208 20.10 31.52 -5.98
CA GLY A 208 21.12 31.37 -4.94
C GLY A 208 20.78 30.34 -3.85
N VAL A 209 19.71 29.56 -4.01
CA VAL A 209 19.34 28.50 -3.06
C VAL A 209 20.20 27.26 -3.32
N THR A 210 21.26 27.07 -2.53
CA THR A 210 22.14 25.89 -2.62
C THR A 210 21.92 24.93 -1.46
N LEU A 211 22.25 23.66 -1.69
CA LEU A 211 22.20 22.60 -0.68
C LEU A 211 23.02 22.98 0.56
N GLU A 212 24.24 23.49 0.37
CA GLU A 212 25.20 23.78 1.45
C GLU A 212 24.74 24.89 2.40
N ARG A 213 23.87 25.79 1.94
CA ARG A 213 23.42 26.95 2.73
C ARG A 213 21.96 26.85 3.16
N HIS A 214 21.14 26.18 2.38
CA HIS A 214 19.68 26.22 2.51
C HIS A 214 19.12 24.80 2.37
N ALA A 215 19.67 23.85 3.11
CA ALA A 215 19.39 22.42 2.94
C ALA A 215 17.89 22.10 3.09
N TRP A 216 17.20 22.75 4.05
CA TRP A 216 15.75 22.58 4.23
C TRP A 216 14.95 22.97 2.98
N LEU A 217 15.27 24.11 2.37
CA LEU A 217 14.54 24.63 1.22
C LEU A 217 14.90 23.83 -0.04
N HIS A 218 16.18 23.48 -0.17
CA HIS A 218 16.71 22.71 -1.29
C HIS A 218 16.15 21.27 -1.33
N GLU A 219 16.15 20.58 -0.18
CA GLU A 219 15.60 19.23 -0.07
C GLU A 219 14.08 19.24 -0.06
N GLY A 220 13.46 20.08 0.79
CA GLY A 220 12.01 20.11 0.93
C GLY A 220 11.28 20.44 -0.37
N LEU A 221 11.67 21.52 -1.04
CA LEU A 221 11.02 21.92 -2.30
C LEU A 221 11.38 20.98 -3.45
N GLY A 222 12.61 20.47 -3.46
CA GLY A 222 13.05 19.51 -4.44
C GLY A 222 12.28 18.19 -4.39
N PHE A 223 12.03 17.64 -3.19
CA PHE A 223 11.19 16.45 -3.03
C PHE A 223 9.73 16.74 -3.37
N TYR A 224 9.18 17.85 -2.88
CA TYR A 224 7.79 18.21 -3.12
C TYR A 224 7.48 18.43 -4.60
N LEU A 225 8.32 19.14 -5.35
CA LEU A 225 8.12 19.37 -6.78
C LEU A 225 8.37 18.11 -7.62
N THR A 226 9.32 17.26 -7.22
CA THR A 226 9.53 15.95 -7.88
C THR A 226 8.25 15.11 -7.76
N HIS A 227 7.71 15.00 -6.55
CA HIS A 227 6.44 14.30 -6.32
C HIS A 227 5.27 14.93 -7.07
N ALA A 228 5.18 16.27 -7.13
CA ALA A 228 4.13 16.92 -7.91
C ALA A 228 4.17 16.54 -9.39
N PHE A 229 5.35 16.26 -9.94
CA PHE A 229 5.52 15.80 -11.33
C PHE A 229 5.27 14.32 -11.53
N THR A 230 5.84 13.48 -10.68
CA THR A 230 5.84 12.02 -10.90
C THR A 230 4.73 11.30 -10.15
N GLN A 231 4.14 11.94 -9.15
CA GLN A 231 3.23 11.34 -8.18
C GLN A 231 3.86 10.16 -7.43
N THR A 232 5.21 10.14 -7.36
CA THR A 232 5.96 9.15 -6.61
C THR A 232 7.04 9.80 -5.73
N TYR A 233 7.56 9.02 -4.78
CA TYR A 233 8.66 9.38 -3.89
C TYR A 233 9.81 8.37 -4.02
N LEU A 234 10.08 7.90 -5.25
CA LEU A 234 11.08 6.86 -5.52
C LEU A 234 12.52 7.38 -5.49
N THR A 235 12.70 8.69 -5.38
CA THR A 235 14.00 9.34 -5.32
C THR A 235 14.85 8.94 -4.09
N TRP A 236 16.17 9.16 -4.15
CA TRP A 236 17.09 8.82 -3.08
C TRP A 236 17.28 9.99 -2.12
N MET A 237 17.53 9.65 -0.87
CA MET A 237 18.17 10.55 0.10
C MET A 237 19.65 10.19 0.19
N VAL A 238 20.49 11.16 0.53
CA VAL A 238 21.89 10.84 0.83
C VAL A 238 21.89 9.92 2.05
N PRO A 239 22.47 8.71 1.97
CA PRO A 239 22.42 7.76 3.08
C PRO A 239 22.99 8.39 4.35
N LEU A 240 22.29 8.18 5.45
CA LEU A 240 22.70 8.59 6.78
C LEU A 240 24.16 8.21 7.00
N ARG A 241 25.03 9.18 7.32
CA ARG A 241 26.29 8.84 7.97
C ARG A 241 25.95 8.18 9.31
N PRO A 242 26.70 7.16 9.77
CA PRO A 242 26.48 6.58 11.09
C PRO A 242 26.59 7.69 12.14
N ALA A 243 25.44 8.20 12.61
CA ALA A 243 25.39 9.19 13.66
C ALA A 243 25.92 8.54 14.95
N ARG A 244 26.72 9.27 15.72
CA ARG A 244 27.42 8.75 16.90
C ARG A 244 26.56 8.55 18.15
N THR A 245 25.23 8.68 18.09
CA THR A 245 24.37 8.65 19.29
C THR A 245 22.97 8.05 19.04
N LEU A 246 22.37 7.56 20.13
CA LEU A 246 21.04 6.92 20.27
C LEU A 246 19.94 7.51 19.36
N GLY A 247 19.10 6.64 18.78
CA GLY A 247 18.02 7.01 17.84
C GLY A 247 18.15 6.40 16.44
N VAL A 248 19.27 5.72 16.15
CA VAL A 248 19.57 5.17 14.81
C VAL A 248 18.49 4.20 14.29
N ALA A 249 17.87 3.39 15.15
CA ALA A 249 16.89 2.41 14.69
C ALA A 249 15.60 3.04 14.14
N GLU A 250 15.07 4.06 14.83
CA GLU A 250 13.87 4.79 14.40
C GLU A 250 14.14 5.57 13.11
N GLU A 251 15.26 6.27 13.03
CA GLU A 251 15.64 7.01 11.81
C GLU A 251 15.96 6.07 10.64
N VAL A 252 16.57 4.91 10.87
CA VAL A 252 16.77 3.89 9.82
C VAL A 252 15.42 3.33 9.35
N ALA A 253 14.49 3.06 10.27
CA ALA A 253 13.15 2.61 9.94
C ALA A 253 12.38 3.68 9.14
N LEU A 254 12.46 4.94 9.57
CA LEU A 254 11.87 6.08 8.88
C LEU A 254 12.50 6.29 7.50
N HIS A 255 13.83 6.26 7.36
CA HIS A 255 14.51 6.33 6.07
C HIS A 255 14.03 5.22 5.13
N ALA A 256 13.92 4.00 5.64
CA ALA A 256 13.34 2.92 4.87
C ALA A 256 11.89 3.26 4.47
N GLN A 257 11.07 3.79 5.37
CA GLN A 257 9.67 4.20 5.13
C GLN A 257 9.53 5.26 4.03
N LEU A 258 10.42 6.24 4.00
CA LEU A 258 10.41 7.29 2.98
C LEU A 258 10.67 6.75 1.57
N GLY A 259 11.49 5.70 1.45
CA GLY A 259 11.70 4.99 0.19
C GLY A 259 10.59 3.99 -0.17
N GLU A 260 9.48 3.92 0.59
CA GLU A 260 8.33 3.10 0.19
C GLU A 260 7.58 3.75 -0.97
N PRO A 261 7.25 2.97 -2.01
CA PRO A 261 6.37 3.48 -3.04
C PRO A 261 4.97 3.70 -2.46
N GLY A 262 4.43 4.90 -2.67
CA GLY A 262 3.18 5.33 -2.05
C GLY A 262 3.32 5.80 -0.60
N ALA A 263 4.54 6.01 -0.07
CA ALA A 263 4.71 6.70 1.20
C ALA A 263 4.04 8.08 1.14
N ASP A 264 3.10 8.34 2.06
CA ASP A 264 2.54 9.68 2.24
C ASP A 264 3.44 10.47 3.18
N TRP A 265 4.43 11.17 2.61
CA TRP A 265 5.40 11.95 3.38
C TRP A 265 4.72 13.02 4.25
N LEU A 266 3.57 13.58 3.85
CA LEU A 266 2.88 14.58 4.65
C LEU A 266 2.14 13.96 5.83
N ALA A 267 1.57 12.76 5.66
CA ALA A 267 1.02 11.99 6.78
C ALA A 267 2.13 11.56 7.77
N LEU A 268 3.30 11.17 7.26
CA LEU A 268 4.46 10.85 8.12
C LEU A 268 4.96 12.08 8.87
N ALA A 269 5.07 13.23 8.18
CA ALA A 269 5.41 14.49 8.83
C ALA A 269 4.40 14.84 9.93
N ARG A 270 3.09 14.72 9.67
CA ARG A 270 2.04 14.92 10.68
C ARG A 270 2.26 14.06 11.92
N GLY A 271 2.56 12.77 11.74
CA GLY A 271 2.89 11.86 12.83
C GLY A 271 4.10 12.32 13.65
N LEU A 272 5.15 12.81 13.00
CA LEU A 272 6.33 13.36 13.67
C LEU A 272 6.02 14.63 14.45
N PHE A 273 5.27 15.58 13.87
CA PHE A 273 4.86 16.81 14.55
C PHE A 273 4.01 16.52 15.80
N ALA A 274 3.13 15.52 15.73
CA ALA A 274 2.32 15.07 16.86
C ALA A 274 3.13 14.39 17.97
N ALA A 275 4.13 13.58 17.61
CA ALA A 275 4.96 12.82 18.56
C ALA A 275 6.05 13.69 19.24
N GLU A 276 6.71 14.56 18.49
CA GLU A 276 7.85 15.35 18.96
C GLU A 276 7.46 16.78 19.35
N ARG A 277 6.88 16.93 20.54
CA ARG A 277 6.49 18.26 21.06
C ARG A 277 7.65 19.26 21.17
N LYS A 278 8.90 18.80 21.24
CA LYS A 278 10.10 19.64 21.48
C LYS A 278 10.90 20.03 20.23
N PHE A 279 10.46 19.67 19.02
CA PHE A 279 11.19 20.09 17.83
C PHE A 279 11.01 21.59 17.58
N GLU A 280 12.13 22.29 17.40
CA GLU A 280 12.15 23.72 17.08
C GLU A 280 12.31 23.89 15.57
N LEU A 281 11.27 24.39 14.89
CA LEU A 281 11.27 24.60 13.44
C LEU A 281 12.41 25.54 12.99
N GLU A 282 12.86 26.43 13.87
CA GLU A 282 13.99 27.33 13.63
C GLU A 282 15.31 26.57 13.42
N GLU A 283 15.54 25.46 14.15
CA GLU A 283 16.75 24.65 13.98
C GLU A 283 16.86 24.10 12.56
N LEU A 284 15.72 23.66 11.97
CA LEU A 284 15.65 23.16 10.60
C LEU A 284 16.25 24.14 9.59
N LEU A 285 16.02 25.44 9.79
CA LEU A 285 16.42 26.49 8.85
C LEU A 285 17.94 26.63 8.71
N HIS A 286 18.68 26.12 9.70
CA HIS A 286 20.12 26.27 9.81
C HIS A 286 20.90 24.96 9.70
N LEU A 287 20.21 23.82 9.55
CA LEU A 287 20.87 22.52 9.38
C LEU A 287 21.65 22.47 8.06
N GLU A 288 22.90 21.99 8.14
CA GLU A 288 23.68 21.64 6.98
C GLU A 288 23.20 20.32 6.35
N PRO A 289 23.48 20.05 5.06
CA PRO A 289 23.07 18.82 4.38
C PRO A 289 23.48 17.53 5.08
N ARG A 290 24.62 17.54 5.76
CA ARG A 290 25.16 16.39 6.50
C ARG A 290 24.52 16.17 7.87
N GLU A 291 23.74 17.13 8.33
CA GLU A 291 23.05 17.13 9.63
C GLU A 291 21.58 16.73 9.48
N LEU A 292 21.02 16.82 8.27
CA LEU A 292 19.66 16.40 7.97
C LEU A 292 19.47 14.90 8.25
N ARG A 293 18.50 14.59 9.10
CA ARG A 293 17.97 13.25 9.31
C ARG A 293 16.73 13.02 8.43
N PRO A 294 16.28 11.77 8.25
CA PRO A 294 14.99 11.45 7.64
C PRO A 294 13.82 12.26 8.23
N SER A 295 13.77 12.44 9.55
CA SER A 295 12.77 13.29 10.19
C SER A 295 12.85 14.76 9.76
N ASP A 296 14.05 15.29 9.56
CA ASP A 296 14.29 16.66 9.10
C ASP A 296 13.91 16.83 7.62
N HIS A 297 14.15 15.82 6.77
CA HIS A 297 13.64 15.81 5.39
C HIS A 297 12.12 15.88 5.32
N LEU A 298 11.41 15.15 6.19
CA LEU A 298 9.94 15.21 6.28
C LEU A 298 9.42 16.59 6.70
N ARG A 299 10.09 17.22 7.67
CA ARG A 299 9.72 18.58 8.12
C ARG A 299 9.99 19.62 7.04
N ALA A 300 11.13 19.51 6.37
CA ALA A 300 11.49 20.35 5.23
C ALA A 300 10.47 20.20 4.09
N HIS A 301 10.07 18.95 3.79
CA HIS A 301 9.02 18.64 2.81
C HIS A 301 7.66 19.23 3.21
N ALA A 302 7.26 19.11 4.48
CA ALA A 302 6.01 19.69 4.98
C ALA A 302 6.01 21.22 4.92
N LEU A 303 7.13 21.87 5.27
CA LEU A 303 7.27 23.33 5.17
C LEU A 303 7.21 23.79 3.71
N ALA A 304 7.91 23.09 2.81
CA ALA A 304 7.84 23.39 1.38
C ALA A 304 6.43 23.21 0.82
N ALA A 305 5.72 22.14 1.22
CA ALA A 305 4.33 21.92 0.85
C ALA A 305 3.42 23.04 1.37
N TYR A 306 3.57 23.48 2.62
CA TYR A 306 2.80 24.59 3.17
C TYR A 306 3.04 25.89 2.39
N LEU A 307 4.29 26.22 2.06
CA LEU A 307 4.62 27.38 1.21
C LEU A 307 4.00 27.26 -0.19
N MET A 308 4.03 26.07 -0.79
CA MET A 308 3.55 25.82 -2.16
C MET A 308 2.03 25.76 -2.29
N GLU A 309 1.35 25.22 -1.28
CA GLU A 309 -0.10 25.04 -1.26
C GLU A 309 -0.80 26.26 -0.66
N VAL A 310 -0.28 26.84 0.42
CA VAL A 310 -0.98 27.91 1.17
C VAL A 310 -0.46 29.30 0.79
N HIS A 311 0.86 29.45 0.65
CA HIS A 311 1.52 30.76 0.46
C HIS A 311 2.27 30.88 -0.87
N ARG A 312 1.74 30.32 -1.95
CA ARG A 312 2.46 30.25 -3.24
C ARG A 312 2.95 31.62 -3.72
N SER A 313 2.14 32.66 -3.58
CA SER A 313 2.49 34.01 -4.02
C SER A 313 3.75 34.56 -3.32
N ALA A 314 4.07 34.07 -2.12
CA ALA A 314 5.27 34.44 -1.38
C ALA A 314 6.53 33.67 -1.82
N LEU A 315 6.39 32.55 -2.52
CA LEU A 315 7.49 31.63 -2.82
C LEU A 315 8.65 32.30 -3.57
N GLY A 316 8.36 33.09 -4.61
CA GLY A 316 9.40 33.78 -5.39
C GLY A 316 10.23 34.75 -4.55
N ALA A 317 9.59 35.49 -3.65
CA ALA A 317 10.27 36.40 -2.73
C ALA A 317 11.12 35.62 -1.71
N VAL A 318 10.58 34.53 -1.14
CA VAL A 318 11.31 33.65 -0.22
C VAL A 318 12.56 33.09 -0.90
N LEU A 319 12.42 32.50 -2.09
CA LEU A 319 13.54 31.93 -2.84
C LEU A 319 14.64 32.97 -3.11
N THR A 320 14.25 34.15 -3.58
CA THR A 320 15.19 35.22 -3.95
C THR A 320 15.94 35.75 -2.74
N ARG A 321 15.24 36.05 -1.64
CA ARG A 321 15.84 36.67 -0.45
C ARG A 321 16.66 35.68 0.37
N VAL A 322 16.16 34.47 0.58
CA VAL A 322 16.93 33.39 1.21
C VAL A 322 18.17 33.09 0.37
N GLY A 323 18.03 32.95 -0.95
CA GLY A 323 19.17 32.71 -1.84
C GLY A 323 20.19 33.83 -1.88
N ALA A 324 19.78 35.09 -1.62
CA ALA A 324 20.68 36.23 -1.41
C ALA A 324 21.42 36.21 -0.05
N GLY A 325 21.11 35.25 0.83
CA GLY A 325 21.73 35.07 2.14
C GLY A 325 21.08 35.89 3.26
N GLU A 326 19.86 36.40 3.06
CA GLU A 326 19.08 36.96 4.16
C GLU A 326 18.67 35.87 5.17
N ASP A 327 18.43 36.27 6.41
CA ASP A 327 18.02 35.35 7.47
C ASP A 327 16.68 34.66 7.13
N PRO A 328 16.64 33.32 6.98
CA PRO A 328 15.43 32.63 6.54
C PRO A 328 14.23 32.82 7.45
N ARG A 329 14.46 32.96 8.77
CA ARG A 329 13.39 33.24 9.73
C ARG A 329 12.74 34.60 9.44
N ALA A 330 13.53 35.67 9.40
CA ALA A 330 13.01 37.01 9.11
C ALA A 330 12.30 37.07 7.73
N VAL A 331 12.85 36.40 6.72
CA VAL A 331 12.23 36.33 5.39
C VAL A 331 10.87 35.63 5.44
N LEU A 332 10.73 34.52 6.18
CA LEU A 332 9.45 33.82 6.34
C LEU A 332 8.45 34.67 7.13
N GLU A 333 8.84 35.33 8.22
CA GLU A 333 7.93 36.21 8.97
C GLU A 333 7.34 37.32 8.10
N GLU A 334 8.20 38.01 7.34
CA GLU A 334 7.78 39.11 6.48
C GLU A 334 6.94 38.61 5.29
N SER A 335 7.34 37.50 4.67
CA SER A 335 6.67 36.99 3.47
C SER A 335 5.32 36.35 3.78
N LEU A 336 5.18 35.75 4.97
CA LEU A 336 3.95 35.09 5.40
C LEU A 336 3.00 36.03 6.14
N GLY A 337 3.51 37.14 6.68
CA GLY A 337 2.71 38.18 7.34
C GLY A 337 2.32 37.86 8.78
N PHE A 338 3.04 36.95 9.45
CA PHE A 338 2.82 36.58 10.85
C PHE A 338 4.13 36.13 11.53
N PRO A 339 4.21 36.16 12.89
CA PRO A 339 5.42 35.76 13.62
C PRO A 339 5.82 34.30 13.38
N PHE A 340 7.13 34.01 13.34
CA PHE A 340 7.64 32.67 13.03
C PHE A 340 7.22 31.65 14.09
N ALA A 341 7.06 32.09 15.33
CA ALA A 341 6.57 31.27 16.43
C ALA A 341 5.17 30.68 16.17
N GLU A 342 4.35 31.32 15.32
CA GLU A 342 3.03 30.83 14.94
C GLU A 342 3.07 29.83 13.77
N LEU A 343 4.15 29.83 12.96
CA LEU A 343 4.27 29.00 11.76
C LEU A 343 4.08 27.52 12.06
N ARG A 344 4.73 27.02 13.11
CA ARG A 344 4.60 25.62 13.52
C ARG A 344 3.14 25.28 13.86
N ALA A 345 2.49 26.09 14.68
CA ALA A 345 1.11 25.83 15.10
C ALA A 345 0.15 25.84 13.90
N ARG A 346 0.35 26.76 12.95
CA ARG A 346 -0.44 26.79 11.71
C ARG A 346 -0.18 25.59 10.82
N MET A 347 1.08 25.18 10.66
CA MET A 347 1.44 23.98 9.89
C MET A 347 0.86 22.70 10.51
N ASP A 348 0.94 22.53 11.83
CA ASP A 348 0.38 21.36 12.53
C ASP A 348 -1.14 21.28 12.28
N SER A 349 -1.81 22.42 12.45
CA SER A 349 -3.24 22.62 12.24
C SER A 349 -3.66 22.34 10.78
N TRP A 350 -2.88 22.84 9.82
CA TRP A 350 -3.07 22.60 8.40
C TRP A 350 -2.81 21.14 8.02
N LEU A 351 -1.75 20.49 8.51
CA LEU A 351 -1.46 19.08 8.22
C LEU A 351 -2.59 18.16 8.69
N GLU A 352 -3.16 18.44 9.87
CA GLU A 352 -4.31 17.69 10.40
C GLU A 352 -5.54 17.79 9.50
N ARG A 353 -5.89 19.00 9.05
CA ARG A 353 -7.07 19.21 8.20
C ARG A 353 -6.83 18.86 6.73
N ARG A 354 -5.59 19.01 6.25
CA ARG A 354 -5.19 18.72 4.86
C ARG A 354 -5.56 17.29 4.48
N GLU A 355 -5.33 16.31 5.33
CA GLU A 355 -5.64 14.90 5.04
C GLU A 355 -7.14 14.71 4.73
N VAL A 356 -8.00 15.35 5.53
CA VAL A 356 -9.46 15.34 5.34
C VAL A 356 -9.85 16.07 4.05
N LEU A 357 -9.24 17.22 3.77
CA LEU A 357 -9.51 18.01 2.57
C LEU A 357 -9.04 17.32 1.28
N VAL A 358 -7.88 16.67 1.31
CA VAL A 358 -7.37 15.86 0.20
C VAL A 358 -8.29 14.66 -0.04
N ALA A 359 -8.69 13.97 1.03
CA ALA A 359 -9.66 12.89 0.93
C ALA A 359 -10.95 13.36 0.26
N LYS A 360 -11.54 14.45 0.73
CA LYS A 360 -12.76 15.03 0.15
C LYS A 360 -12.58 15.43 -1.32
N ALA A 361 -11.46 16.08 -1.68
CA ALA A 361 -11.19 16.51 -3.05
C ALA A 361 -11.02 15.34 -4.03
N GLU A 362 -10.49 14.21 -3.56
CA GLU A 362 -10.36 12.97 -4.33
C GLU A 362 -11.67 12.16 -4.36
N GLY A 363 -12.77 12.71 -3.83
CA GLY A 363 -14.05 12.00 -3.70
C GLY A 363 -14.01 10.88 -2.66
N ARG A 364 -12.96 10.79 -1.83
CA ARG A 364 -12.89 9.84 -0.72
C ARG A 364 -13.83 10.30 0.38
N ARG A 365 -14.76 9.43 0.73
CA ARG A 365 -15.59 9.53 1.93
C ARG A 365 -14.96 8.69 3.03
N SER A 366 -15.13 9.13 4.27
CA SER A 366 -14.83 8.31 5.43
C SER A 366 -15.77 7.11 5.51
N ASP A 367 -15.33 6.03 6.16
CA ASP A 367 -16.17 4.85 6.37
C ASP A 367 -17.47 5.22 7.11
N ALA A 368 -17.40 6.17 8.05
CA ALA A 368 -18.58 6.67 8.79
C ALA A 368 -19.60 7.38 7.88
N GLU A 369 -19.15 8.17 6.90
CA GLU A 369 -20.03 8.82 5.92
C GLU A 369 -20.68 7.80 4.99
N LEU A 370 -19.91 6.83 4.50
CA LEU A 370 -20.40 5.72 3.67
C LEU A 370 -21.45 4.88 4.43
N GLU A 371 -21.18 4.55 5.69
CA GLU A 371 -22.13 3.84 6.57
C GLU A 371 -23.40 4.65 6.82
N ALA A 372 -23.29 5.96 7.09
CA ALA A 372 -24.44 6.81 7.33
C ALA A 372 -25.34 6.87 6.09
N GLN A 373 -24.75 7.03 4.90
CA GLN A 373 -25.48 7.02 3.64
C GLN A 373 -26.12 5.66 3.37
N TRP A 374 -25.40 4.55 3.57
CA TRP A 374 -25.95 3.20 3.42
C TRP A 374 -27.15 2.94 4.34
N ARG A 375 -27.09 3.36 5.61
CA ARG A 375 -28.21 3.23 6.55
C ARG A 375 -29.44 4.03 6.13
N ALA A 376 -29.26 5.12 5.39
CA ALA A 376 -30.36 5.94 4.88
C ALA A 376 -31.08 5.30 3.67
N LEU A 377 -30.44 4.35 2.97
CA LEU A 377 -31.04 3.66 1.82
C LEU A 377 -32.10 2.64 2.26
N ILE A 378 -33.22 2.59 1.52
CA ILE A 378 -34.22 1.53 1.67
C ILE A 378 -33.72 0.21 1.05
N PRO A 379 -34.29 -0.96 1.40
CA PRO A 379 -33.80 -2.26 0.90
C PRO A 379 -33.70 -2.39 -0.63
N ALA A 380 -34.60 -1.75 -1.39
CA ALA A 380 -34.54 -1.75 -2.86
C ALA A 380 -33.33 -0.94 -3.37
N GLN A 381 -33.09 0.25 -2.80
CA GLN A 381 -31.93 1.09 -3.14
C GLN A 381 -30.62 0.40 -2.80
N LYS A 382 -30.53 -0.34 -1.68
CA LYS A 382 -29.34 -1.13 -1.33
C LYS A 382 -28.97 -2.15 -2.42
N LYS A 383 -29.97 -2.81 -3.03
CA LYS A 383 -29.73 -3.70 -4.18
C LYS A 383 -29.23 -2.94 -5.41
N VAL A 384 -29.80 -1.77 -5.69
CA VAL A 384 -29.33 -0.90 -6.77
C VAL A 384 -27.88 -0.45 -6.54
N ALA A 385 -27.52 -0.08 -5.30
CA ALA A 385 -26.16 0.29 -4.93
C ALA A 385 -25.15 -0.83 -5.19
N VAL A 386 -25.50 -2.08 -4.88
CA VAL A 386 -24.63 -3.24 -5.17
C VAL A 386 -24.39 -3.40 -6.67
N VAL A 387 -25.44 -3.32 -7.49
CA VAL A 387 -25.32 -3.42 -8.95
C VAL A 387 -24.53 -2.24 -9.54
N ALA A 388 -24.79 -1.02 -9.06
CA ALA A 388 -24.05 0.17 -9.47
C ALA A 388 -22.56 0.07 -9.08
N PHE A 389 -22.27 -0.50 -7.91
CA PHE A 389 -20.90 -0.74 -7.46
C PHE A 389 -20.19 -1.74 -8.36
N GLU A 390 -20.79 -2.91 -8.61
CA GLU A 390 -20.23 -3.91 -9.55
C GLU A 390 -19.92 -3.30 -10.92
N ARG A 391 -20.85 -2.52 -11.47
CA ARG A 391 -20.66 -1.82 -12.75
C ARG A 391 -19.53 -0.79 -12.69
N ALA A 392 -19.44 0.01 -11.62
CA ALA A 392 -18.34 0.97 -11.43
C ALA A 392 -16.98 0.27 -11.40
N LEU A 393 -16.92 -0.96 -10.87
CA LEU A 393 -15.69 -1.75 -10.85
C LEU A 393 -15.27 -2.26 -12.22
N GLU A 394 -16.19 -2.47 -13.18
CA GLU A 394 -15.84 -2.94 -14.53
C GLU A 394 -14.84 -2.01 -15.24
N GLY A 395 -14.98 -0.70 -15.03
CA GLY A 395 -14.06 0.31 -15.58
C GLY A 395 -12.75 0.47 -14.79
N LEU A 396 -12.64 -0.15 -13.61
CA LEU A 396 -11.49 -0.05 -12.75
C LEU A 396 -10.47 -1.17 -13.06
N ASP A 397 -9.24 -0.78 -13.39
CA ASP A 397 -8.12 -1.69 -13.68
C ASP A 397 -7.04 -1.61 -12.60
N THR A 398 -7.35 -2.10 -11.40
CA THR A 398 -6.35 -2.22 -10.33
C THR A 398 -5.63 -3.57 -10.35
N PRO A 399 -4.38 -3.67 -9.87
CA PRO A 399 -3.70 -4.95 -9.66
C PRO A 399 -4.55 -5.97 -8.90
N GLN A 400 -5.18 -5.58 -7.79
CA GLN A 400 -6.06 -6.45 -7.01
C GLN A 400 -7.21 -7.00 -7.88
N LEU A 401 -7.95 -6.14 -8.59
CA LEU A 401 -9.06 -6.58 -9.42
C LEU A 401 -8.62 -7.52 -10.54
N ARG A 402 -7.46 -7.27 -11.17
CA ARG A 402 -6.91 -8.18 -12.18
C ARG A 402 -6.64 -9.58 -11.62
N TRP A 403 -6.01 -9.66 -10.45
CA TRP A 403 -5.74 -10.95 -9.79
C TRP A 403 -7.05 -11.67 -9.43
N LEU A 404 -8.00 -10.96 -8.83
CA LEU A 404 -9.28 -11.55 -8.41
C LEU A 404 -10.11 -12.01 -9.60
N ARG A 405 -10.18 -11.23 -10.69
CA ARG A 405 -10.85 -11.63 -11.94
C ARG A 405 -10.23 -12.89 -12.52
N ALA A 406 -8.89 -12.98 -12.56
CA ALA A 406 -8.20 -14.16 -13.07
C ALA A 406 -8.48 -15.42 -12.23
N LEU A 407 -8.57 -15.28 -10.90
CA LEU A 407 -8.93 -16.38 -10.01
C LEU A 407 -10.39 -16.80 -10.18
N VAL A 408 -11.32 -15.84 -10.17
CA VAL A 408 -12.76 -16.08 -10.24
C VAL A 408 -13.19 -16.60 -11.62
N ALA A 409 -12.49 -16.24 -12.69
CA ALA A 409 -12.75 -16.75 -14.04
C ALA A 409 -12.65 -18.29 -14.13
N ASN A 410 -11.86 -18.91 -13.25
CA ASN A 410 -11.68 -20.36 -13.17
C ASN A 410 -12.47 -21.01 -12.02
N ALA A 411 -13.36 -20.26 -11.37
CA ALA A 411 -14.14 -20.76 -10.25
C ALA A 411 -15.18 -21.81 -10.70
N PRO A 412 -15.52 -22.80 -9.86
CA PRO A 412 -16.66 -23.66 -10.11
C PRO A 412 -17.95 -22.83 -10.16
N ALA A 413 -18.82 -23.12 -11.12
CA ALA A 413 -20.01 -22.32 -11.40
C ALA A 413 -21.01 -22.27 -10.22
N ASP A 414 -21.16 -23.37 -9.48
CA ASP A 414 -22.03 -23.47 -8.30
C ASP A 414 -21.31 -24.27 -7.20
N PRO A 415 -20.52 -23.60 -6.33
CA PRO A 415 -19.92 -24.26 -5.18
C PRO A 415 -21.03 -24.88 -4.30
N PRO A 416 -20.83 -26.11 -3.78
CA PRO A 416 -21.83 -26.76 -2.95
C PRO A 416 -22.10 -25.94 -1.69
N GLN A 417 -23.35 -25.96 -1.21
CA GLN A 417 -23.68 -25.38 0.09
C GLN A 417 -22.86 -26.06 1.19
N VAL A 418 -22.38 -25.29 2.15
CA VAL A 418 -21.70 -25.82 3.33
C VAL A 418 -22.59 -26.86 4.02
N GLY A 419 -22.00 -28.03 4.27
CA GLY A 419 -22.70 -29.13 4.93
C GLY A 419 -22.80 -28.91 6.44
N VAL A 420 -23.59 -29.75 7.10
CA VAL A 420 -23.56 -29.83 8.57
C VAL A 420 -22.24 -30.46 9.00
N LEU A 421 -21.55 -29.86 9.97
CA LEU A 421 -20.30 -30.40 10.52
C LEU A 421 -20.49 -31.87 10.98
N PRO A 422 -19.66 -32.82 10.51
CA PRO A 422 -19.70 -34.20 10.97
C PRO A 422 -19.28 -34.28 12.44
N PHE A 423 -19.64 -35.33 13.17
CA PHE A 423 -19.11 -35.62 14.51
C PHE A 423 -18.71 -37.09 14.57
N PHE A 424 -17.74 -37.43 15.42
CA PHE A 424 -17.28 -38.82 15.55
C PHE A 424 -18.40 -39.73 16.08
N ASP A 425 -18.60 -40.88 15.44
CA ASP A 425 -19.65 -41.84 15.82
C ASP A 425 -19.24 -42.56 17.14
N PRO A 426 -20.01 -42.40 18.23
CA PRO A 426 -19.74 -43.08 19.49
C PRO A 426 -19.68 -44.61 19.35
N LYS A 427 -20.43 -45.20 18.42
CA LYS A 427 -20.43 -46.66 18.21
C LYS A 427 -19.17 -47.16 17.53
N VAL A 428 -18.45 -46.28 16.82
CA VAL A 428 -17.20 -46.62 16.14
C VAL A 428 -16.02 -46.41 17.07
N HIS A 429 -15.91 -45.21 17.67
CA HIS A 429 -14.71 -44.82 18.40
C HIS A 429 -14.76 -45.09 19.91
N ALA A 430 -15.97 -45.24 20.49
CA ALA A 430 -16.15 -45.54 21.91
C ALA A 430 -17.27 -46.58 22.14
N PRO A 431 -17.22 -47.77 21.52
CA PRO A 431 -18.32 -48.74 21.55
C PRO A 431 -18.65 -49.28 22.94
N ALA A 432 -17.67 -49.27 23.87
CA ALA A 432 -17.89 -49.68 25.25
C ALA A 432 -18.65 -48.62 26.09
N GLN A 433 -18.70 -47.38 25.62
CA GLN A 433 -19.38 -46.25 26.27
C GLN A 433 -20.04 -45.33 25.22
N PRO A 434 -21.06 -45.80 24.48
CA PRO A 434 -21.68 -45.01 23.43
C PRO A 434 -22.53 -43.89 24.05
N ILE A 435 -22.05 -42.65 23.95
CA ILE A 435 -22.79 -41.45 24.39
C ILE A 435 -23.75 -41.01 23.28
N ALA A 436 -25.05 -40.92 23.57
CA ALA A 436 -26.02 -40.45 22.59
C ALA A 436 -25.74 -39.00 22.16
N ARG A 437 -25.69 -38.74 20.84
CA ARG A 437 -25.41 -37.41 20.29
C ARG A 437 -26.68 -36.65 19.98
N LYS A 438 -26.75 -35.39 20.44
CA LYS A 438 -27.85 -34.48 20.15
C LYS A 438 -27.32 -33.15 19.61
N ARG A 439 -27.60 -32.88 18.33
CA ARG A 439 -27.29 -31.58 17.73
C ARG A 439 -28.13 -30.48 18.38
N LEU A 440 -27.46 -29.41 18.76
CA LEU A 440 -28.11 -28.22 19.29
C LEU A 440 -28.49 -27.28 18.13
N ALA A 441 -29.63 -26.60 18.26
CA ALA A 441 -30.03 -25.57 17.31
C ALA A 441 -29.12 -24.34 17.45
N ALA A 442 -28.86 -23.63 16.35
CA ALA A 442 -28.11 -22.37 16.38
C ALA A 442 -28.73 -21.31 17.32
N THR A 443 -30.03 -21.42 17.59
CA THR A 443 -30.76 -20.54 18.50
C THR A 443 -30.69 -20.94 19.97
N ASP A 444 -30.14 -22.12 20.30
CA ASP A 444 -29.96 -22.59 21.69
C ASP A 444 -29.06 -21.62 22.45
N ALA A 445 -29.47 -21.23 23.68
CA ALA A 445 -28.73 -20.28 24.49
C ALA A 445 -27.30 -20.72 24.81
N ARG A 446 -27.06 -22.04 24.93
CA ARG A 446 -25.71 -22.60 25.14
C ARG A 446 -24.84 -22.43 23.90
N VAL A 447 -25.41 -22.64 22.71
CA VAL A 447 -24.72 -22.43 21.43
C VAL A 447 -24.37 -20.97 21.27
N LYS A 448 -25.32 -20.05 21.48
CA LYS A 448 -25.06 -18.60 21.39
C LYS A 448 -23.92 -18.17 22.30
N ARG A 449 -23.97 -18.58 23.57
CA ARG A 449 -22.92 -18.27 24.56
C ARG A 449 -21.56 -18.80 24.12
N LEU A 450 -21.49 -20.08 23.74
CA LEU A 450 -20.21 -20.69 23.36
C LEU A 450 -19.66 -20.09 22.07
N VAL A 451 -20.52 -19.79 21.07
CA VAL A 451 -20.09 -19.13 19.84
C VAL A 451 -19.55 -17.73 20.13
N GLU A 452 -20.22 -16.96 20.99
CA GLU A 452 -19.76 -15.64 21.43
C GLU A 452 -18.42 -15.70 22.16
N GLU A 453 -18.22 -16.71 23.02
CA GLU A 453 -16.97 -16.95 23.75
C GLU A 453 -15.81 -17.35 22.80
N VAL A 454 -16.06 -18.33 21.92
CA VAL A 454 -15.04 -18.92 21.05
C VAL A 454 -14.65 -17.99 19.91
N ARG A 455 -15.63 -17.36 19.26
CA ARG A 455 -15.35 -16.45 18.14
C ARG A 455 -14.96 -15.06 18.62
N LYS A 456 -15.20 -14.75 19.90
CA LYS A 456 -15.13 -13.39 20.49
C LYS A 456 -15.97 -12.41 19.65
N ALA A 457 -15.99 -11.13 20.01
CA ALA A 457 -16.61 -10.15 19.12
C ALA A 457 -15.93 -10.27 17.74
N PRO A 458 -16.69 -10.42 16.63
CA PRO A 458 -16.09 -10.51 15.31
C PRO A 458 -15.16 -9.32 15.14
N ASP A 459 -13.93 -9.55 14.70
CA ASP A 459 -13.06 -8.46 14.27
C ASP A 459 -13.87 -7.63 13.27
N ALA A 460 -14.09 -6.34 13.57
CA ALA A 460 -14.84 -5.46 12.67
C ALA A 460 -14.18 -5.40 11.28
N ARG A 461 -12.91 -5.79 11.18
CA ARG A 461 -12.12 -5.89 9.95
C ARG A 461 -12.20 -7.27 9.27
N ALA A 462 -12.93 -8.23 9.84
CA ALA A 462 -13.15 -9.51 9.19
C ALA A 462 -14.20 -9.37 8.08
N PRO A 463 -13.97 -9.99 6.91
CA PRO A 463 -14.94 -9.99 5.83
C PRO A 463 -16.14 -10.86 6.17
N VAL A 464 -17.31 -10.48 5.66
CA VAL A 464 -18.51 -11.33 5.65
C VAL A 464 -18.39 -12.31 4.48
N LEU A 465 -18.40 -13.60 4.79
CA LEU A 465 -18.15 -14.66 3.81
C LEU A 465 -19.47 -15.23 3.25
N ALA A 466 -19.65 -15.13 1.94
CA ALA A 466 -20.61 -15.94 1.17
C ALA A 466 -19.99 -17.26 0.70
N PHE A 467 -18.66 -17.28 0.53
CA PHE A 467 -17.87 -18.46 0.20
C PHE A 467 -16.76 -18.69 1.22
N ASP A 468 -16.48 -19.96 1.51
CA ASP A 468 -15.37 -20.38 2.36
C ASP A 468 -14.71 -21.65 1.84
N TYR A 469 -13.59 -22.03 2.44
CA TYR A 469 -12.87 -23.26 2.14
C TYR A 469 -13.12 -24.32 3.22
N ASP A 470 -13.79 -25.41 2.85
CA ASP A 470 -13.97 -26.57 3.73
C ASP A 470 -12.67 -27.38 3.75
N TRP A 471 -11.87 -27.17 4.79
CA TRP A 471 -10.61 -27.88 5.02
C TRP A 471 -10.76 -29.40 5.14
N GLY A 472 -11.90 -29.86 5.68
CA GLY A 472 -12.15 -31.29 5.86
C GLY A 472 -12.45 -31.99 4.54
N GLN A 473 -13.17 -31.30 3.66
CA GLN A 473 -13.57 -31.82 2.35
C GLN A 473 -12.68 -31.34 1.18
N ALA A 474 -11.70 -30.49 1.46
CA ALA A 474 -10.76 -29.94 0.49
C ALA A 474 -11.40 -29.13 -0.65
N ARG A 475 -12.52 -28.44 -0.40
CA ARG A 475 -13.29 -27.78 -1.46
C ARG A 475 -13.85 -26.43 -1.05
N VAL A 476 -14.04 -25.57 -2.04
CA VAL A 476 -14.79 -24.32 -1.87
C VAL A 476 -16.27 -24.64 -1.65
N VAL A 477 -16.88 -24.00 -0.68
CA VAL A 477 -18.29 -24.14 -0.30
C VAL A 477 -18.98 -22.78 -0.23
N ARG A 478 -20.29 -22.75 -0.44
CA ARG A 478 -21.13 -21.57 -0.20
C ARG A 478 -21.66 -21.59 1.23
N CYS A 479 -21.32 -20.57 2.02
CA CYS A 479 -21.75 -20.40 3.41
C CYS A 479 -22.73 -19.25 3.62
N GLY A 480 -22.92 -18.38 2.63
CA GLY A 480 -23.87 -17.27 2.64
C GLY A 480 -24.42 -16.96 1.24
N ASP A 481 -25.18 -15.88 1.13
CA ASP A 481 -25.68 -15.39 -0.16
C ASP A 481 -24.67 -14.38 -0.73
N PRO A 482 -24.04 -14.64 -1.90
CA PRO A 482 -23.12 -13.70 -2.51
C PRO A 482 -23.77 -12.41 -2.99
N ALA A 483 -25.10 -12.39 -3.13
CA ALA A 483 -25.86 -11.20 -3.50
C ALA A 483 -26.42 -10.41 -2.30
N GLU A 484 -26.09 -10.82 -1.06
CA GLU A 484 -26.56 -10.14 0.15
C GLU A 484 -25.98 -8.72 0.23
N PRO A 485 -26.81 -7.66 0.13
CA PRO A 485 -26.29 -6.30 0.00
C PRO A 485 -25.47 -5.84 1.21
N GLU A 486 -25.86 -6.25 2.42
CA GLU A 486 -25.13 -5.90 3.64
C GLU A 486 -23.71 -6.50 3.66
N ALA A 487 -23.55 -7.73 3.15
CA ALA A 487 -22.25 -8.38 3.08
C ALA A 487 -21.34 -7.70 2.04
N VAL A 488 -21.88 -7.35 0.87
CA VAL A 488 -21.15 -6.62 -0.18
C VAL A 488 -20.71 -5.26 0.33
N PHE A 489 -21.61 -4.50 0.96
CA PHE A 489 -21.29 -3.18 1.51
C PHE A 489 -20.21 -3.25 2.60
N HIS A 490 -20.35 -4.16 3.56
CA HIS A 490 -19.36 -4.34 4.63
C HIS A 490 -17.98 -4.68 4.06
N ASN A 491 -17.90 -5.61 3.12
CA ASN A 491 -16.65 -5.98 2.48
C ASN A 491 -16.05 -4.82 1.65
N ALA A 492 -16.89 -4.01 0.99
CA ALA A 492 -16.43 -2.85 0.24
C ALA A 492 -15.77 -1.79 1.13
N LEU A 493 -16.27 -1.56 2.36
CA LEU A 493 -15.61 -0.69 3.35
C LEU A 493 -14.20 -1.18 3.69
N LEU A 494 -14.02 -2.50 3.80
CA LEU A 494 -12.72 -3.13 4.01
C LEU A 494 -11.77 -3.03 2.81
N GLY A 495 -12.20 -2.44 1.68
CA GLY A 495 -11.44 -2.38 0.44
C GLY A 495 -11.42 -3.73 -0.29
N LEU A 496 -12.51 -4.49 -0.19
CA LEU A 496 -12.68 -5.77 -0.87
C LEU A 496 -13.81 -5.67 -1.90
N PRO A 497 -13.56 -6.04 -3.17
CA PRO A 497 -14.59 -6.02 -4.18
C PRO A 497 -15.58 -7.19 -3.99
N PRO A 498 -16.73 -7.18 -4.67
CA PRO A 498 -17.65 -8.32 -4.70
C PRO A 498 -16.91 -9.61 -5.10
N ARG A 499 -17.25 -10.72 -4.45
CA ARG A 499 -16.64 -12.05 -4.64
C ARG A 499 -15.15 -12.15 -4.23
N ALA A 500 -14.60 -11.19 -3.49
CA ALA A 500 -13.26 -11.31 -2.92
C ALA A 500 -13.12 -12.52 -1.98
N ASP A 501 -14.20 -12.88 -1.28
CA ASP A 501 -14.30 -14.09 -0.45
C ASP A 501 -14.27 -15.39 -1.27
N LEU A 502 -14.87 -15.42 -2.46
CA LEU A 502 -14.70 -16.54 -3.39
C LEU A 502 -13.25 -16.68 -3.84
N ALA A 503 -12.63 -15.57 -4.25
CA ALA A 503 -11.22 -15.57 -4.64
C ALA A 503 -10.32 -16.05 -3.49
N ARG A 504 -10.59 -15.60 -2.26
CA ARG A 504 -9.94 -16.08 -1.03
C ARG A 504 -10.08 -17.60 -0.87
N ALA A 505 -11.28 -18.14 -1.00
CA ALA A 505 -11.53 -19.57 -0.88
C ALA A 505 -10.81 -20.39 -1.98
N LEU A 506 -10.71 -19.87 -3.21
CA LEU A 506 -9.96 -20.48 -4.30
C LEU A 506 -8.44 -20.46 -4.06
N VAL A 507 -7.93 -19.36 -3.49
CA VAL A 507 -6.53 -19.26 -3.07
C VAL A 507 -6.24 -20.28 -1.99
N LEU A 508 -7.09 -20.39 -0.97
CA LEU A 508 -6.98 -21.43 0.07
C LEU A 508 -6.95 -22.84 -0.52
N ALA A 509 -7.87 -23.14 -1.45
CA ALA A 509 -7.88 -24.44 -2.13
C ALA A 509 -6.57 -24.71 -2.89
N THR A 510 -6.01 -23.68 -3.52
CA THR A 510 -4.75 -23.79 -4.27
C THR A 510 -3.55 -23.97 -3.35
N LEU A 511 -3.47 -23.18 -2.26
CA LEU A 511 -2.39 -23.24 -1.28
C LEU A 511 -2.42 -24.51 -0.42
N ASP A 512 -3.61 -25.09 -0.18
CA ASP A 512 -3.73 -26.40 0.46
C ASP A 512 -3.13 -27.50 -0.43
N GLY A 513 -3.38 -27.43 -1.74
CA GLY A 513 -2.69 -28.23 -2.75
C GLY A 513 -2.75 -29.76 -2.54
N PRO A 514 -1.96 -30.54 -3.31
CA PRO A 514 -1.88 -31.99 -3.15
C PRO A 514 -1.14 -32.39 -1.87
N GLU A 515 -0.25 -31.56 -1.32
CA GLU A 515 0.41 -31.85 -0.05
C GLU A 515 -0.57 -31.82 1.14
N GLY A 516 -1.60 -30.96 1.09
CA GLY A 516 -2.74 -31.02 2.02
C GLY A 516 -3.47 -32.36 2.00
N SER A 517 -3.33 -33.15 0.93
CA SER A 517 -3.84 -34.53 0.88
C SER A 517 -3.14 -35.47 1.88
N LYS A 518 -1.83 -35.27 2.15
CA LYS A 518 -1.09 -36.04 3.17
C LYS A 518 -1.61 -35.74 4.57
N GLY A 519 -1.98 -34.49 4.81
CA GLY A 519 -2.63 -34.02 6.04
C GLY A 519 -4.16 -34.18 6.06
N ARG A 520 -4.80 -34.75 5.03
CA ARG A 520 -6.27 -34.66 4.87
C ARG A 520 -7.03 -35.27 6.04
N ARG A 521 -6.56 -36.41 6.55
CA ARG A 521 -7.18 -37.05 7.73
C ARG A 521 -7.11 -36.15 8.95
N LEU A 522 -5.96 -35.51 9.17
CA LEU A 522 -5.76 -34.54 10.24
C LEU A 522 -6.69 -33.32 10.07
N GLN A 523 -6.76 -32.77 8.86
CA GLN A 523 -7.66 -31.66 8.54
C GLN A 523 -9.13 -32.04 8.75
N ALA A 524 -9.54 -33.22 8.27
CA ALA A 524 -10.90 -33.73 8.44
C ALA A 524 -11.24 -33.96 9.92
N ALA A 525 -10.33 -34.56 10.71
CA ALA A 525 -10.52 -34.79 12.13
C ALA A 525 -10.82 -33.49 12.88
N PHE A 526 -10.02 -32.44 12.68
CA PHE A 526 -10.26 -31.14 13.32
C PHE A 526 -11.41 -30.33 12.70
N SER A 527 -11.95 -30.74 11.55
CA SER A 527 -13.18 -30.17 10.97
C SER A 527 -14.47 -30.82 11.49
N HIS A 528 -14.39 -31.81 12.40
CA HIS A 528 -15.56 -32.33 13.08
C HIS A 528 -16.12 -31.31 14.07
N ALA A 529 -17.43 -31.37 14.32
CA ALA A 529 -18.13 -30.60 15.32
C ALA A 529 -17.65 -30.96 16.73
N TYR A 530 -17.45 -29.94 17.55
CA TYR A 530 -17.21 -30.08 18.97
C TYR A 530 -18.42 -30.68 19.68
N THR A 531 -18.14 -31.60 20.60
CA THR A 531 -19.15 -32.16 21.48
C THR A 531 -18.76 -32.04 22.96
N ASP A 532 -19.73 -31.79 23.82
CA ASP A 532 -19.51 -31.83 25.27
C ASP A 532 -19.63 -33.25 25.83
N ARG A 533 -19.28 -33.42 27.11
CA ARG A 533 -19.39 -34.71 27.85
C ARG A 533 -20.81 -35.25 27.90
N GLY A 534 -21.82 -34.39 27.76
CA GLY A 534 -23.23 -34.77 27.73
C GLY A 534 -23.72 -35.25 26.36
N GLY A 535 -22.88 -35.22 25.33
CA GLY A 535 -23.25 -35.58 23.96
C GLY A 535 -23.96 -34.47 23.18
N SER A 536 -23.96 -33.23 23.68
CA SER A 536 -24.45 -32.09 22.90
C SER A 536 -23.45 -31.78 21.78
N VAL A 537 -23.93 -31.67 20.54
CA VAL A 537 -23.10 -31.33 19.37
C VAL A 537 -23.32 -29.86 19.01
N TYR A 538 -22.23 -29.09 19.02
CA TYR A 538 -22.22 -27.64 18.75
C TYR A 538 -21.88 -27.35 17.29
N PRO A 539 -22.32 -26.21 16.72
CA PRO A 539 -21.96 -25.79 15.36
C PRO A 539 -20.58 -25.10 15.30
N LEU A 540 -19.63 -25.59 16.09
CA LEU A 540 -18.25 -25.15 16.14
C LEU A 540 -17.37 -26.34 15.83
N SER A 541 -16.34 -26.16 15.03
CA SER A 541 -15.36 -27.21 14.75
C SER A 541 -14.43 -27.45 15.94
N LEU A 542 -13.86 -28.64 16.04
CA LEU A 542 -12.78 -28.93 16.98
C LEU A 542 -11.60 -27.98 16.74
N PHE A 543 -11.31 -27.61 15.49
CA PHE A 543 -10.30 -26.60 15.18
C PHE A 543 -10.57 -25.25 15.86
N GLU A 544 -11.79 -24.72 15.74
CA GLU A 544 -12.18 -23.46 16.41
C GLU A 544 -12.03 -23.57 17.92
N MET A 545 -12.50 -24.67 18.52
CA MET A 545 -12.42 -24.89 19.96
C MET A 545 -10.99 -24.99 20.48
N TRP A 546 -10.13 -25.76 19.81
CA TRP A 546 -8.72 -25.88 20.18
C TRP A 546 -7.95 -24.57 19.96
N SER A 547 -8.39 -23.74 19.01
CA SER A 547 -7.75 -22.44 18.72
C SER A 547 -7.98 -21.39 19.80
N THR A 548 -8.93 -21.58 20.73
CA THR A 548 -9.13 -20.64 21.84
C THR A 548 -7.96 -20.65 22.83
N GLY A 549 -7.23 -21.78 22.90
CA GLY A 549 -6.21 -22.02 23.92
C GLY A 549 -6.75 -22.23 25.33
N GLU A 550 -8.08 -22.30 25.48
CA GLU A 550 -8.75 -22.51 26.77
C GLU A 550 -8.87 -24.00 27.09
N THR A 551 -9.13 -24.31 28.35
CA THR A 551 -9.44 -25.69 28.77
C THR A 551 -10.83 -26.06 28.27
N ILE A 552 -10.90 -26.99 27.33
CA ILE A 552 -12.16 -27.50 26.77
C ILE A 552 -12.44 -28.91 27.30
N GLU A 553 -13.71 -29.21 27.53
CA GLU A 553 -14.12 -30.58 27.87
C GLU A 553 -14.27 -31.40 26.59
N MET A 554 -13.54 -32.52 26.48
CA MET A 554 -13.72 -33.45 25.36
C MET A 554 -14.11 -34.84 25.85
N PRO A 555 -15.20 -35.44 25.34
CA PRO A 555 -15.52 -36.83 25.63
C PRO A 555 -14.54 -37.79 24.93
N ASP A 556 -14.37 -39.00 25.49
CA ASP A 556 -13.50 -40.05 24.94
C ASP A 556 -13.72 -40.24 23.44
N VAL A 557 -14.97 -40.32 22.98
CA VAL A 557 -15.33 -40.46 21.55
C VAL A 557 -14.68 -39.42 20.64
N ASP A 558 -14.53 -38.15 21.05
CA ASP A 558 -13.88 -37.14 20.20
C ASP A 558 -12.36 -37.30 20.23
N THR A 559 -11.78 -37.52 21.41
CA THR A 559 -10.34 -37.72 21.57
C THR A 559 -9.85 -38.98 20.85
N LEU A 560 -10.59 -40.08 20.99
CA LEU A 560 -10.37 -41.36 20.33
C LEU A 560 -10.62 -41.25 18.83
N GLY A 561 -11.68 -40.55 18.41
CA GLY A 561 -11.95 -40.26 16.99
C GLY A 561 -10.74 -39.65 16.28
N ILE A 562 -10.12 -38.64 16.89
CA ILE A 562 -8.91 -38.00 16.33
C ILE A 562 -7.76 -39.02 16.20
N VAL A 563 -7.37 -39.71 17.28
CA VAL A 563 -6.20 -40.60 17.24
C VAL A 563 -6.43 -41.89 16.45
N HIS A 564 -7.67 -42.38 16.36
CA HIS A 564 -8.06 -43.51 15.53
C HIS A 564 -7.99 -43.14 14.05
N ASP A 565 -8.61 -42.04 13.64
CA ASP A 565 -8.67 -41.66 12.22
C ASP A 565 -7.32 -41.14 11.70
N VAL A 566 -6.57 -40.40 12.53
CA VAL A 566 -5.32 -39.76 12.11
C VAL A 566 -4.12 -40.70 12.26
N LEU A 567 -4.02 -41.42 13.38
CA LEU A 567 -2.83 -42.22 13.73
C LEU A 567 -3.05 -43.73 13.64
N ASP A 568 -4.27 -44.19 13.36
CA ASP A 568 -4.63 -45.61 13.30
C ASP A 568 -4.35 -46.37 14.62
N GLN A 569 -4.41 -45.66 15.76
CA GLN A 569 -4.05 -46.19 17.09
C GLN A 569 -5.21 -46.86 17.83
N TRP A 570 -5.99 -47.71 17.14
CA TRP A 570 -7.19 -48.37 17.68
C TRP A 570 -6.95 -49.25 18.91
N ASN A 571 -5.77 -49.85 19.02
CA ASN A 571 -5.44 -50.80 20.10
C ASN A 571 -4.80 -50.14 21.33
N ARG A 572 -4.30 -48.90 21.19
CA ARG A 572 -3.60 -48.20 22.26
C ARG A 572 -4.56 -47.42 23.15
N TRP A 573 -5.52 -46.74 22.52
CA TRP A 573 -6.48 -45.88 23.18
C TRP A 573 -7.87 -46.46 22.98
N VAL A 574 -8.49 -46.95 24.05
CA VAL A 574 -9.77 -47.65 24.02
C VAL A 574 -10.65 -47.07 25.13
N ALA A 575 -11.93 -46.82 24.83
CA ALA A 575 -12.88 -46.32 25.82
C ALA A 575 -13.29 -47.41 26.84
N PRO A 576 -13.48 -47.07 28.13
CA PRO A 576 -13.07 -45.81 28.76
C PRO A 576 -11.55 -45.68 28.80
N VAL A 577 -11.04 -44.50 28.46
CA VAL A 577 -9.59 -44.22 28.57
C VAL A 577 -9.23 -44.14 30.05
N ASP A 578 -8.23 -44.90 30.48
CA ASP A 578 -7.72 -44.85 31.85
C ASP A 578 -7.29 -43.42 32.21
N GLY A 579 -7.63 -42.95 33.41
CA GLY A 579 -7.21 -41.62 33.88
C GLY A 579 -5.70 -41.42 33.84
N ALA A 580 -4.90 -42.48 34.05
CA ALA A 580 -3.45 -42.42 33.95
C ALA A 580 -2.92 -42.20 32.51
N GLN A 581 -3.79 -42.38 31.50
CA GLN A 581 -3.48 -42.23 30.08
C GLN A 581 -3.91 -40.86 29.51
N HIS A 582 -4.70 -40.08 30.25
CA HIS A 582 -5.29 -38.83 29.77
C HIS A 582 -4.23 -37.82 29.33
N ASP A 583 -3.23 -37.55 30.17
CA ASP A 583 -2.18 -36.57 29.86
C ASP A 583 -1.44 -36.92 28.57
N ALA A 584 -1.04 -38.18 28.42
CA ALA A 584 -0.34 -38.66 27.23
C ALA A 584 -1.23 -38.63 25.97
N LEU A 585 -2.54 -38.90 26.10
CA LEU A 585 -3.47 -38.79 24.98
C LEU A 585 -3.66 -37.33 24.55
N TYR A 586 -3.84 -36.42 25.52
CA TYR A 586 -4.01 -34.99 25.23
C TYR A 586 -2.74 -34.35 24.69
N GLU A 587 -1.56 -34.78 25.14
CA GLU A 587 -0.28 -34.37 24.56
C GLU A 587 -0.21 -34.72 23.08
N VAL A 588 -0.53 -35.97 22.72
CA VAL A 588 -0.56 -36.42 21.31
C VAL A 588 -1.57 -35.62 20.48
N ILE A 589 -2.78 -35.37 20.99
CA ILE A 589 -3.78 -34.57 20.27
C ILE A 589 -3.31 -33.12 20.14
N GLY A 590 -2.65 -32.56 21.15
CA GLY A 590 -2.07 -31.22 21.13
C GLY A 590 -1.00 -31.07 20.04
N GLU A 591 -0.12 -32.06 19.88
CA GLU A 591 0.86 -32.10 18.79
C GLU A 591 0.18 -32.15 17.41
N LEU A 592 -0.85 -32.99 17.26
CA LEU A 592 -1.65 -33.07 16.03
C LEU A 592 -2.35 -31.73 15.73
N PHE A 593 -2.94 -31.10 16.74
CA PHE A 593 -3.58 -29.80 16.59
C PHE A 593 -2.57 -28.73 16.19
N LEU A 594 -1.42 -28.64 16.86
CA LEU A 594 -0.37 -27.69 16.52
C LEU A 594 0.06 -27.88 15.07
N ALA A 595 0.19 -29.13 14.62
CA ALA A 595 0.54 -29.43 13.25
C ALA A 595 -0.54 -28.95 12.24
N CYS A 596 -1.81 -29.19 12.57
CA CYS A 596 -2.97 -28.73 11.80
C CYS A 596 -3.05 -27.20 11.73
N ARG A 597 -2.85 -26.53 12.88
CA ARG A 597 -2.90 -25.09 13.05
C ARG A 597 -1.84 -24.37 12.23
N ARG A 598 -0.56 -24.78 12.35
CA ARG A 598 0.55 -24.22 11.55
C ARG A 598 0.26 -24.28 10.05
N TRP A 599 -0.30 -25.40 9.60
CA TRP A 599 -0.69 -25.58 8.21
C TRP A 599 -1.81 -24.63 7.77
N ARG A 600 -2.93 -24.58 8.52
CA ARG A 600 -4.11 -23.77 8.18
C ARG A 600 -3.82 -22.28 8.27
N GLU A 601 -3.27 -21.83 9.40
CA GLU A 601 -3.19 -20.40 9.70
C GLU A 601 -2.23 -19.65 8.77
N LEU A 602 -1.12 -20.27 8.34
CA LEU A 602 -0.22 -19.66 7.35
C LEU A 602 -0.95 -19.41 6.02
N ARG A 603 -1.70 -20.40 5.55
CA ARG A 603 -2.45 -20.34 4.28
C ARG A 603 -3.59 -19.34 4.36
N MET A 604 -4.26 -19.26 5.52
CA MET A 604 -5.26 -18.23 5.80
C MET A 604 -4.63 -16.83 5.77
N ALA A 605 -3.53 -16.62 6.50
CA ALA A 605 -2.83 -15.34 6.49
C ALA A 605 -2.38 -14.93 5.08
N LEU A 606 -1.84 -15.85 4.30
CA LEU A 606 -1.47 -15.59 2.89
C LEU A 606 -2.69 -15.26 2.02
N ALA A 607 -3.79 -16.00 2.14
CA ALA A 607 -5.01 -15.74 1.38
C ALA A 607 -5.62 -14.37 1.74
N ASP A 608 -5.64 -14.01 3.03
CA ASP A 608 -6.11 -12.71 3.53
C ASP A 608 -5.23 -11.57 2.98
N LEU A 609 -3.90 -11.71 3.07
CA LEU A 609 -2.93 -10.71 2.60
C LEU A 609 -2.84 -10.59 1.07
N LEU A 610 -3.33 -11.59 0.33
CA LEU A 610 -3.50 -11.45 -1.11
C LEU A 610 -4.53 -10.34 -1.42
N LEU A 611 -5.62 -10.30 -0.64
CA LEU A 611 -6.73 -9.37 -0.82
C LEU A 611 -6.39 -7.97 -0.31
N ALA A 612 -5.98 -7.86 0.95
CA ALA A 612 -5.69 -6.55 1.56
C ALA A 612 -4.63 -6.67 2.68
N PRO A 613 -3.68 -5.73 2.77
CA PRO A 613 -2.64 -5.74 3.80
C PRO A 613 -3.18 -5.27 5.17
N SER A 614 -4.36 -4.66 5.21
CA SER A 614 -5.04 -4.20 6.42
C SER A 614 -5.84 -5.29 7.11
N MET A 615 -6.09 -6.42 6.44
CA MET A 615 -6.74 -7.56 7.08
C MET A 615 -5.84 -8.05 8.21
N THR A 616 -6.37 -8.02 9.43
CA THR A 616 -5.65 -8.47 10.62
C THR A 616 -5.26 -9.93 10.38
N PRO A 617 -3.96 -10.24 10.22
CA PRO A 617 -3.57 -11.62 10.05
C PRO A 617 -3.86 -12.36 11.37
N ARG A 618 -3.93 -13.70 11.30
CA ARG A 618 -4.19 -14.51 12.49
C ARG A 618 -3.14 -14.24 13.58
N PRO A 619 -3.48 -14.42 14.87
CA PRO A 619 -2.54 -14.23 15.96
C PRO A 619 -1.21 -14.96 15.72
N GLY A 620 -0.09 -14.22 15.78
CA GLY A 620 1.26 -14.72 15.50
C GLY A 620 1.86 -14.24 14.17
N TYR A 621 1.06 -13.66 13.28
CA TYR A 621 1.52 -13.17 11.96
C TYR A 621 1.50 -11.64 11.82
N GLU A 622 1.13 -10.90 12.87
CA GLU A 622 0.98 -9.44 12.84
C GLU A 622 2.28 -8.74 12.43
N THR A 623 3.42 -9.26 12.89
CA THR A 623 4.75 -8.75 12.54
C THR A 623 5.26 -9.23 11.19
N GLN A 624 4.55 -10.16 10.56
CA GLN A 624 4.96 -10.84 9.32
C GLN A 624 4.25 -10.31 8.08
N VAL A 625 3.34 -9.35 8.20
CA VAL A 625 2.55 -8.81 7.08
C VAL A 625 3.44 -8.46 5.89
N LEU A 626 4.47 -7.64 6.07
CA LEU A 626 5.34 -7.21 4.97
C LEU A 626 6.23 -8.34 4.43
N ASN A 627 6.60 -9.30 5.28
CA ASN A 627 7.39 -10.46 4.86
C ASN A 627 6.56 -11.40 3.96
N LEU A 628 5.31 -11.65 4.34
CA LEU A 628 4.37 -12.43 3.53
C LEU A 628 3.95 -11.70 2.26
N GLN A 629 3.90 -10.35 2.28
CA GLN A 629 3.71 -9.54 1.08
C GLN A 629 4.90 -9.64 0.11
N ALA A 630 6.13 -9.69 0.63
CA ALA A 630 7.34 -9.88 -0.19
C ALA A 630 7.33 -11.27 -0.85
N LEU A 631 6.91 -12.28 -0.10
CA LEU A 631 6.72 -13.63 -0.62
C LEU A 631 5.67 -13.66 -1.75
N TRP A 632 4.54 -12.98 -1.60
CA TRP A 632 3.57 -12.83 -2.70
C TRP A 632 4.15 -12.13 -3.93
N ALA A 633 4.93 -11.06 -3.72
CA ALA A 633 5.53 -10.30 -4.80
C ALA A 633 6.56 -11.13 -5.59
N GLU A 634 7.37 -11.94 -4.90
CA GLU A 634 8.33 -12.87 -5.52
C GLU A 634 7.65 -13.87 -6.46
N HIS A 635 6.47 -14.34 -6.09
CA HIS A 635 5.69 -15.29 -6.88
C HIS A 635 4.64 -14.61 -7.78
N ALA A 636 4.81 -13.32 -8.09
CA ALA A 636 3.94 -12.53 -8.98
C ALA A 636 2.44 -12.62 -8.61
N SER A 637 2.13 -12.73 -7.31
CA SER A 637 0.78 -12.94 -6.80
C SER A 637 0.07 -14.18 -7.36
N ASN A 638 0.81 -15.21 -7.81
CA ASN A 638 0.29 -16.45 -8.35
C ASN A 638 0.20 -17.53 -7.24
N PRO A 639 -1.01 -17.96 -6.83
CA PRO A 639 -1.16 -18.93 -5.74
C PRO A 639 -0.53 -20.29 -6.05
N SER A 640 -0.55 -20.72 -7.32
CA SER A 640 0.02 -22.01 -7.72
C SER A 640 1.54 -22.03 -7.65
N GLU A 641 2.21 -20.91 -7.94
CA GLU A 641 3.66 -20.80 -7.77
C GLU A 641 4.03 -20.70 -6.29
N LEU A 642 3.27 -19.92 -5.51
CA LEU A 642 3.48 -19.80 -4.08
C LEU A 642 3.30 -21.14 -3.35
N ALA A 643 2.27 -21.91 -3.70
CA ALA A 643 2.00 -23.21 -3.07
C ALA A 643 3.20 -24.19 -3.14
N LYS A 644 4.03 -24.08 -4.18
CA LYS A 644 5.21 -24.95 -4.37
C LYS A 644 6.34 -24.70 -3.37
N VAL A 645 6.37 -23.53 -2.74
CA VAL A 645 7.44 -23.14 -1.80
C VAL A 645 6.98 -23.12 -0.34
N LEU A 646 5.69 -23.33 -0.07
CA LEU A 646 5.17 -23.34 1.29
C LEU A 646 5.66 -24.58 2.05
N PRO A 647 5.99 -24.44 3.35
CA PRO A 647 6.46 -25.56 4.15
C PRO A 647 5.31 -26.52 4.48
N ASP A 648 5.68 -27.74 4.80
CA ASP A 648 4.83 -28.62 5.59
C ASP A 648 4.84 -28.19 7.07
N SER A 649 4.14 -28.95 7.91
CA SER A 649 4.03 -28.61 9.32
C SER A 649 5.37 -28.71 10.08
N ALA A 650 6.27 -29.60 9.66
CA ALA A 650 7.57 -29.80 10.30
C ALA A 650 8.57 -28.69 9.92
N GLY A 651 8.54 -28.21 8.67
CA GLY A 651 9.38 -27.14 8.16
C GLY A 651 8.91 -25.72 8.53
N PHE A 652 7.76 -25.59 9.18
CA PHE A 652 7.09 -24.31 9.44
C PHE A 652 7.98 -23.25 10.13
N GLU A 653 8.59 -23.60 11.27
CA GLU A 653 9.40 -22.66 12.06
C GLU A 653 10.66 -22.22 11.31
N ALA A 654 11.32 -23.16 10.64
CA ALA A 654 12.52 -22.89 9.85
C ALA A 654 12.19 -21.97 8.66
N PHE A 655 11.06 -22.21 8.00
CA PHE A 655 10.58 -21.38 6.90
C PHE A 655 10.32 -19.93 7.35
N LEU A 656 9.56 -19.71 8.43
CA LEU A 656 9.29 -18.35 8.91
C LEU A 656 10.57 -17.64 9.37
N THR A 657 11.46 -18.36 10.05
CA THR A 657 12.76 -17.82 10.47
C THR A 657 13.59 -17.36 9.27
N GLU A 658 13.69 -18.19 8.22
CA GLU A 658 14.44 -17.84 7.02
C GLU A 658 13.77 -16.70 6.24
N LEU A 659 12.44 -16.66 6.17
CA LEU A 659 11.72 -15.57 5.52
C LEU A 659 12.02 -14.22 6.21
N VAL A 660 11.96 -14.17 7.53
CA VAL A 660 12.34 -12.98 8.33
C VAL A 660 13.79 -12.59 8.05
N ALA A 661 14.71 -13.56 8.12
CA ALA A 661 16.13 -13.31 7.93
C ALA A 661 16.44 -12.84 6.51
N ARG A 662 15.74 -13.36 5.50
CA ARG A 662 15.85 -12.92 4.11
C ARG A 662 15.39 -11.47 3.95
N CYS A 663 14.23 -11.09 4.48
CA CYS A 663 13.75 -9.71 4.45
C CYS A 663 14.72 -8.73 5.15
N GLN A 664 15.39 -9.16 6.22
CA GLN A 664 16.38 -8.35 6.92
C GLN A 664 17.69 -8.18 6.13
N ARG A 665 18.09 -9.19 5.34
CA ARG A 665 19.35 -9.17 4.57
C ARG A 665 19.18 -8.57 3.16
N ASP A 666 18.00 -8.74 2.56
CA ASP A 666 17.69 -8.30 1.20
C ASP A 666 16.59 -7.22 1.23
N PHE A 667 17.03 -5.97 1.30
CA PHE A 667 16.13 -4.81 1.29
C PHE A 667 15.34 -4.68 -0.02
N LYS A 668 15.84 -5.21 -1.14
CA LYS A 668 15.09 -5.19 -2.41
C LYS A 668 13.90 -6.13 -2.32
N TYR A 669 14.10 -7.33 -1.78
CA TYR A 669 13.04 -8.30 -1.51
C TYR A 669 11.99 -7.74 -0.56
N TYR A 670 12.41 -7.21 0.60
CA TYR A 670 11.49 -6.57 1.54
C TYR A 670 10.75 -5.37 0.95
N GLY A 671 11.45 -4.56 0.15
CA GLY A 671 10.87 -3.43 -0.60
C GLY A 671 9.78 -3.84 -1.59
N GLN A 672 9.87 -5.03 -2.20
CA GLN A 672 8.79 -5.58 -3.04
C GLN A 672 7.52 -5.84 -2.22
N GLY A 673 7.65 -6.37 -1.01
CA GLY A 673 6.50 -6.58 -0.12
C GLY A 673 5.79 -5.29 0.28
N ARG A 674 6.56 -4.24 0.56
CA ARG A 674 6.03 -2.90 0.87
C ARG A 674 5.32 -2.27 -0.31
N ARG A 675 5.93 -2.34 -1.50
CA ARG A 675 5.29 -1.94 -2.77
C ARG A 675 3.94 -2.61 -2.95
N ARG A 676 3.90 -3.94 -2.82
CA ARG A 676 2.66 -4.71 -2.96
C ARG A 676 1.60 -4.28 -1.95
N ALA A 677 1.98 -4.11 -0.68
CA ALA A 677 1.07 -3.65 0.36
C ALA A 677 0.55 -2.23 0.08
N ALA A 678 1.39 -1.31 -0.37
CA ALA A 678 0.97 0.05 -0.71
C ALA A 678 -0.02 0.06 -1.89
N LEU A 679 0.27 -0.70 -2.96
CA LEU A 679 -0.64 -0.87 -4.10
C LEU A 679 -2.02 -1.39 -3.65
N LEU A 680 -2.06 -2.43 -2.81
CA LEU A 680 -3.33 -2.95 -2.31
C LEU A 680 -4.11 -1.95 -1.43
N ARG A 681 -3.41 -1.07 -0.67
CA ARG A 681 -4.07 0.01 0.07
C ARG A 681 -4.70 1.02 -0.89
N GLN A 682 -3.98 1.41 -1.95
CA GLN A 682 -4.50 2.28 -3.00
C GLN A 682 -5.71 1.66 -3.71
N ASP A 683 -5.66 0.36 -4.00
CA ASP A 683 -6.79 -0.38 -4.58
C ASP A 683 -8.02 -0.31 -3.66
N GLY A 684 -7.84 -0.54 -2.36
CA GLY A 684 -8.92 -0.40 -1.38
C GLY A 684 -9.50 1.03 -1.30
N VAL A 685 -8.68 2.06 -1.51
CA VAL A 685 -9.16 3.45 -1.63
C VAL A 685 -10.01 3.63 -2.88
N ALA A 686 -9.54 3.17 -4.04
CA ALA A 686 -10.26 3.27 -5.30
C ALA A 686 -11.62 2.55 -5.24
N LEU A 687 -11.69 1.40 -4.55
CA LEU A 687 -12.94 0.69 -4.30
C LEU A 687 -13.92 1.49 -3.45
N ARG A 688 -13.46 2.18 -2.40
CA ARG A 688 -14.33 3.04 -1.58
C ARG A 688 -14.83 4.27 -2.34
N ILE A 689 -14.03 4.83 -3.25
CA ILE A 689 -14.48 5.91 -4.15
C ILE A 689 -15.60 5.37 -5.06
N ALA A 690 -15.40 4.21 -5.69
CA ALA A 690 -16.42 3.58 -6.53
C ALA A 690 -17.70 3.25 -5.74
N LEU A 691 -17.57 2.82 -4.48
CA LEU A 691 -18.71 2.62 -3.58
C LEU A 691 -19.47 3.92 -3.32
N GLY A 692 -18.77 5.02 -3.02
CA GLY A 692 -19.40 6.33 -2.80
C GLY A 692 -20.25 6.77 -4.01
N VAL A 693 -19.73 6.61 -5.23
CA VAL A 693 -20.46 6.89 -6.48
C VAL A 693 -21.70 6.00 -6.60
N ALA A 694 -21.58 4.71 -6.30
CA ALA A 694 -22.70 3.77 -6.36
C ALA A 694 -23.80 4.09 -5.33
N LEU A 695 -23.44 4.57 -4.14
CA LEU A 695 -24.39 5.01 -3.12
C LEU A 695 -25.15 6.27 -3.55
N ASP A 696 -24.50 7.21 -4.25
CA ASP A 696 -25.15 8.42 -4.77
C ASP A 696 -26.19 8.08 -5.83
N GLU A 697 -25.85 7.18 -6.76
CA GLU A 697 -26.77 6.70 -7.78
C GLU A 697 -27.98 5.99 -7.15
N ALA A 698 -27.75 5.12 -6.18
CA ALA A 698 -28.83 4.43 -5.49
C ALA A 698 -29.73 5.37 -4.69
N ALA A 699 -29.19 6.44 -4.11
CA ALA A 699 -29.95 7.40 -3.33
C ALA A 699 -30.98 8.17 -4.18
N VAL A 700 -30.68 8.42 -5.46
CA VAL A 700 -31.59 9.13 -6.38
C VAL A 700 -32.57 8.20 -7.11
N TRP A 701 -32.34 6.88 -7.08
CA TRP A 701 -33.19 5.89 -7.73
C TRP A 701 -34.63 5.89 -7.17
N ARG A 702 -35.61 5.77 -8.07
CA ARG A 702 -37.05 5.70 -7.74
C ARG A 702 -37.67 4.43 -8.32
N ALA A 703 -38.57 3.79 -7.56
CA ALA A 703 -39.17 2.51 -7.93
C ALA A 703 -40.03 2.51 -9.22
N GLU A 704 -40.38 3.69 -9.73
CA GLU A 704 -41.11 3.84 -11.00
C GLU A 704 -40.19 3.69 -12.23
N GLU A 705 -38.88 3.71 -12.04
CA GLU A 705 -37.91 3.42 -13.08
C GLU A 705 -37.56 1.92 -13.03
N PRO A 706 -37.88 1.12 -14.06
CA PRO A 706 -37.40 -0.25 -14.12
C PRO A 706 -35.87 -0.23 -13.98
N PRO A 707 -35.28 -1.14 -13.17
CA PRO A 707 -33.83 -1.19 -13.01
C PRO A 707 -33.19 -1.31 -14.40
N ALA A 708 -32.17 -0.49 -14.67
CA ALA A 708 -31.54 -0.33 -15.98
C ALA A 708 -30.74 -1.56 -16.47
N THR A 709 -31.13 -2.76 -16.07
CA THR A 709 -30.42 -4.03 -16.28
C THR A 709 -30.93 -4.86 -17.47
N GLU A 710 -31.70 -4.28 -18.40
CA GLU A 710 -32.18 -4.97 -19.62
C GLU A 710 -31.94 -4.19 -20.94
N ARG A 711 -30.86 -3.40 -21.05
CA ARG A 711 -30.41 -2.84 -22.35
C ARG A 711 -29.02 -3.29 -22.73
#